data_AF-A0A0L0FY58-F1
#
_entry.id   AF-A0A0L0FY58-F1
#
_cell.length_a   1.000
_cell.length_b   1.000
_cell.length_c   1.000
_cell.angle_alpha   90.00
_cell.angle_beta   90.00
_cell.angle_gamma   90.00
#
_symmetry.space_group_name_H-M   'P 1'
#
loop_
_entity.id
_entity.type
_entity.pdbx_description
1 polymer ?
#
loop_
_entity_poly.entity_id
_entity_poly.type
_entity_poly.pdbx_seq_one_letter_code
_entity_poly.pdbx_strand_id
1 'polypeptide(L)'
;MWHPSKSKPDLSILGLVLYDHYGPPDSLNLGDGAEPVNDDSTLDEYNIKEFVDRFVHAAVKYAESSITTNVLFPMGEDFCYRNSEPYYKNMDKIIHYMKKDGRVNAFYSNPEIYVDAVKKETKASKHEWLQNNDDFFPYSHNPHSYWTGYFTSRPAVKRLERQAMNVLMACRQAEIFTSSKDEFKQSKSSSSLRLARAMAIVQHHDGVSGTEKQFVAEDYTKRLSQGVKKCEDVISRAYFCSNDQFPVETARNNEMEGRESDPALLETCLQATNTSICAGTERAIAGAEISVVVYNPLGFIPGAAETAVERTQKLFNLKDSQKCRTQEVRLPVIANSQFVHSITHFATGSATHEVVFDACVRPLAFSRYLIKLQNSSEPGGQNDDAANLCNTPFRVSNGIVTVEFENMKIKMSCTLGVITHIAGEDGEDIKLQQEFMYYESNNGSAEVNSPSGAYIFRPVSQTPEPIEPSNELKIVEGSRTRNGHLLEVRVHINPWLSQIIRPAASTNEKMLDVSVVVGPIPVAPSITESSASATQEMSPQAASPWVGKEVIVRYTTDIKSKGVFYTDANGREMQRRVRDHRENWPLRDTEPVSRNYYPINTRLSIRDEQMDSASKLIKTLNLYTDRSVGGSSISDGQIELMIHRRCLHDDYLGVGDPLDEPGYVSYPGWKQTSDCKADGVREPENDKDVTSILSSDISGFCACDETHKVKFDCGHESTSCADACPSSPKCRFRRTGGCDPHGPREPAGDTDCDATIIHGMSGFCECDGDYTVPFTCDHGPIKCKDVSNKEKADAAIDLYPVEAHQLG
;
A
#
# COMPACT_ATOMS: atom_id res chain seq x y z
N MET A 1 18.05 18.23 -25.37
CA MET A 1 17.71 16.89 -25.88
C MET A 1 17.97 15.88 -24.79
N TRP A 2 16.93 15.18 -24.37
CA TRP A 2 17.00 14.10 -23.39
C TRP A 2 16.97 12.76 -24.12
N HIS A 3 17.92 11.89 -23.79
CA HIS A 3 18.07 10.54 -24.31
C HIS A 3 17.84 9.54 -23.17
N PRO A 4 16.57 9.14 -22.93
CA PRO A 4 16.21 8.39 -21.72
C PRO A 4 16.64 6.91 -21.74
N SER A 5 17.16 6.41 -22.86
CA SER A 5 17.47 4.99 -23.04
C SER A 5 18.88 4.80 -23.58
N LYS A 6 19.72 4.13 -22.79
CA LYS A 6 21.08 3.75 -23.23
C LYS A 6 21.04 2.64 -24.28
N SER A 7 19.99 1.81 -24.25
CA SER A 7 19.80 0.73 -25.24
C SER A 7 19.29 1.24 -26.59
N LYS A 8 18.70 2.46 -26.63
CA LYS A 8 18.18 3.11 -27.82
C LYS A 8 18.68 4.56 -27.90
N PRO A 9 19.96 4.79 -28.25
CA PRO A 9 20.55 6.14 -28.26
C PRO A 9 19.89 7.10 -29.26
N ASP A 10 19.20 6.58 -30.29
CA ASP A 10 18.45 7.40 -31.25
C ASP A 10 17.09 7.89 -30.69
N LEU A 11 16.62 7.29 -29.58
CA LEU A 11 15.38 7.72 -28.92
C LEU A 11 15.66 8.97 -28.10
N SER A 12 15.20 10.12 -28.60
CA SER A 12 15.39 11.39 -27.93
C SER A 12 14.11 12.22 -27.91
N ILE A 13 13.99 13.07 -26.88
CA ILE A 13 12.91 14.03 -26.74
C ILE A 13 13.47 15.40 -26.37
N LEU A 14 12.85 16.47 -26.88
CA LEU A 14 13.15 17.81 -26.42
C LEU A 14 12.47 18.02 -25.06
N GLY A 15 13.25 17.95 -23.99
CA GLY A 15 12.81 18.33 -22.65
C GLY A 15 12.94 19.85 -22.45
N LEU A 16 11.93 20.46 -21.85
CA LEU A 16 11.96 21.82 -21.34
C LEU A 16 11.97 21.74 -19.81
N VAL A 17 13.03 22.25 -19.18
CA VAL A 17 13.05 22.52 -17.74
C VAL A 17 12.67 23.98 -17.59
N LEU A 18 11.64 24.27 -16.79
CA LEU A 18 11.23 25.64 -16.53
C LEU A 18 12.37 26.38 -15.81
N TYR A 19 12.44 27.69 -16.00
CA TYR A 19 13.47 28.52 -15.37
C TYR A 19 13.43 28.44 -13.84
N ASP A 20 12.21 28.35 -13.29
CA ASP A 20 11.94 28.34 -11.86
C ASP A 20 10.69 27.46 -11.59
N HIS A 21 9.67 28.00 -10.93
CA HIS A 21 8.40 27.34 -10.65
C HIS A 21 7.50 27.16 -11.89
N TYR A 22 6.42 26.38 -11.76
CA TYR A 22 5.38 26.25 -12.78
C TYR A 22 4.34 27.39 -12.77
N GLY A 23 4.54 28.37 -11.89
CA GLY A 23 3.76 29.60 -11.79
C GLY A 23 4.31 30.76 -12.62
N PRO A 24 3.57 31.88 -12.71
CA PRO A 24 4.09 33.09 -13.32
C PRO A 24 5.32 33.58 -12.53
N PRO A 25 6.23 34.36 -13.16
CA PRO A 25 7.25 35.08 -12.40
C PRO A 25 6.57 35.88 -11.26
N ASP A 26 7.13 35.88 -10.04
CA ASP A 26 6.51 36.53 -8.87
C ASP A 26 6.06 37.97 -9.16
N SER A 27 6.89 38.72 -9.89
CA SER A 27 6.63 40.10 -10.32
C SER A 27 5.47 40.25 -11.31
N LEU A 28 4.87 39.16 -11.78
CA LEU A 28 3.78 39.10 -12.77
C LEU A 28 2.64 38.19 -12.30
N ASN A 29 2.53 37.91 -11.00
CA ASN A 29 1.40 37.17 -10.47
C ASN A 29 0.09 37.96 -10.70
N LEU A 30 -0.92 37.29 -11.28
CA LEU A 30 -2.25 37.85 -11.57
C LEU A 30 -3.38 37.10 -10.85
N GLY A 31 -3.04 36.29 -9.85
CA GLY A 31 -3.99 35.47 -9.10
C GLY A 31 -4.78 36.19 -8.01
N ASP A 32 -5.40 35.39 -7.15
CA ASP A 32 -6.27 35.89 -6.09
C ASP A 32 -5.46 36.80 -5.14
N GLY A 33 -5.93 38.03 -4.94
CA GLY A 33 -5.25 39.04 -4.12
C GLY A 33 -4.12 39.81 -4.84
N ALA A 34 -3.88 39.56 -6.13
CA ALA A 34 -2.87 40.28 -6.90
C ALA A 34 -3.27 41.73 -7.18
N GLU A 35 -2.27 42.59 -7.36
CA GLU A 35 -2.42 43.97 -7.81
C GLU A 35 -3.02 44.00 -9.24
N PRO A 36 -4.13 44.71 -9.49
CA PRO A 36 -4.71 44.80 -10.81
C PRO A 36 -3.88 45.69 -11.74
N VAL A 37 -3.89 45.39 -13.04
CA VAL A 37 -3.28 46.24 -14.06
C VAL A 37 -4.24 47.41 -14.33
N ASN A 38 -3.88 48.61 -13.88
CA ASN A 38 -4.71 49.80 -13.98
C ASN A 38 -4.14 50.79 -15.00
N ASP A 39 -4.89 50.97 -16.08
CA ASP A 39 -4.58 51.83 -17.22
C ASP A 39 -5.35 53.15 -17.23
N ASP A 40 -6.19 53.42 -16.22
CA ASP A 40 -6.86 54.70 -16.08
C ASP A 40 -5.91 55.70 -15.43
N SER A 41 -5.36 56.62 -16.23
CA SER A 41 -4.42 57.64 -15.79
C SER A 41 -5.01 58.66 -14.81
N THR A 42 -6.31 58.60 -14.54
CA THR A 42 -6.99 59.48 -13.57
C THR A 42 -7.10 58.88 -12.18
N LEU A 43 -6.79 57.59 -12.04
CA LEU A 43 -6.78 56.88 -10.75
C LEU A 43 -5.38 56.93 -10.13
N ASP A 44 -5.32 57.08 -8.80
CA ASP A 44 -4.05 57.09 -8.05
C ASP A 44 -3.30 55.75 -8.19
N GLU A 45 -4.04 54.67 -8.48
CA GLU A 45 -3.53 53.32 -8.68
C GLU A 45 -3.02 53.05 -10.11
N TYR A 46 -2.88 54.07 -10.98
CA TYR A 46 -2.30 53.89 -12.33
C TYR A 46 -0.87 53.31 -12.27
N ASN A 47 -0.65 52.16 -12.89
CA ASN A 47 0.59 51.38 -12.70
C ASN A 47 1.21 50.79 -13.99
N ILE A 48 0.75 51.22 -15.18
CA ILE A 48 1.20 50.64 -16.46
C ILE A 48 2.70 50.68 -16.67
N LYS A 49 3.37 51.80 -16.34
CA LYS A 49 4.82 51.90 -16.54
C LYS A 49 5.58 50.85 -15.71
N GLU A 50 5.18 50.67 -14.46
CA GLU A 50 5.82 49.72 -13.55
C GLU A 50 5.62 48.27 -14.03
N PHE A 51 4.38 47.91 -14.40
CA PHE A 51 4.08 46.58 -14.94
C PHE A 51 4.87 46.28 -16.21
N VAL A 52 4.97 47.25 -17.12
CA VAL A 52 5.75 47.14 -18.35
C VAL A 52 7.23 46.89 -18.04
N ASP A 53 7.82 47.65 -17.11
CA ASP A 53 9.23 47.50 -16.74
C ASP A 53 9.49 46.15 -16.02
N ARG A 54 8.58 45.71 -15.14
CA ARG A 54 8.62 44.38 -14.49
C ARG A 54 8.57 43.25 -15.51
N PHE A 55 7.67 43.34 -16.50
CA PHE A 55 7.52 42.32 -17.54
C PHE A 55 8.78 42.22 -18.41
N VAL A 56 9.31 43.35 -18.88
CA VAL A 56 10.53 43.38 -19.68
C VAL A 56 11.70 42.79 -18.89
N HIS A 57 11.84 43.17 -17.61
CA HIS A 57 12.88 42.63 -16.75
C HIS A 57 12.79 41.10 -16.61
N ALA A 58 11.60 40.57 -16.32
CA ALA A 58 11.38 39.12 -16.23
C ALA A 58 11.69 38.42 -17.57
N ALA A 59 11.26 38.99 -18.70
CA ALA A 59 11.45 38.39 -20.01
C ALA A 59 12.93 38.31 -20.39
N VAL A 60 13.70 39.39 -20.14
CA VAL A 60 15.15 39.41 -20.37
C VAL A 60 15.85 38.39 -19.47
N LYS A 61 15.52 38.37 -18.17
CA LYS A 61 16.10 37.43 -17.20
C LYS A 61 15.88 35.97 -17.61
N TYR A 62 14.67 35.62 -18.04
CA TYR A 62 14.37 34.27 -18.50
C TYR A 62 15.07 33.96 -19.84
N ALA A 63 15.16 34.93 -20.76
CA ALA A 63 15.87 34.76 -22.02
C ALA A 63 17.38 34.52 -21.82
N GLU A 64 18.00 35.15 -20.81
CA GLU A 64 19.42 34.94 -20.47
C GLU A 64 19.75 33.50 -20.04
N SER A 65 18.75 32.75 -19.55
CA SER A 65 18.87 31.34 -19.19
C SER A 65 18.57 30.36 -20.33
N SER A 66 18.15 30.88 -21.49
CA SER A 66 17.72 30.10 -22.65
C SER A 66 18.69 30.27 -23.82
N ILE A 67 18.76 29.26 -24.69
CA ILE A 67 19.53 29.35 -25.94
C ILE A 67 18.75 30.09 -27.05
N THR A 68 17.53 30.57 -26.78
CA THR A 68 16.69 31.28 -27.75
C THR A 68 16.10 32.54 -27.13
N THR A 69 15.70 33.48 -27.97
CA THR A 69 14.96 34.70 -27.56
C THR A 69 13.49 34.44 -27.22
N ASN A 70 13.01 33.20 -27.38
CA ASN A 70 11.65 32.79 -27.04
C ASN A 70 11.57 32.36 -25.57
N VAL A 71 10.71 33.02 -24.80
CA VAL A 71 10.45 32.75 -23.37
C VAL A 71 9.01 32.29 -23.16
N LEU A 72 8.82 31.32 -22.27
CA LEU A 72 7.52 30.85 -21.81
C LEU A 72 7.26 31.37 -20.39
N PHE A 73 6.15 32.07 -20.20
CA PHE A 73 5.60 32.35 -18.87
C PHE A 73 4.35 31.50 -18.65
N PRO A 74 4.38 30.53 -17.73
CA PRO A 74 3.20 29.77 -17.37
C PRO A 74 2.30 30.65 -16.49
N MET A 75 1.38 31.38 -17.12
CA MET A 75 0.48 32.30 -16.43
C MET A 75 -0.65 31.55 -15.72
N GLY A 76 -0.36 30.84 -14.64
CA GLY A 76 -1.33 30.08 -13.84
C GLY A 76 -0.64 29.42 -12.65
N GLU A 77 -1.39 28.76 -11.78
CA GLU A 77 -0.88 28.03 -10.61
C GLU A 77 -1.96 27.01 -10.19
N ASP A 78 -1.73 26.26 -9.11
CA ASP A 78 -2.69 25.31 -8.55
C ASP A 78 -4.10 25.90 -8.42
N PHE A 79 -5.07 25.22 -9.05
CA PHE A 79 -6.50 25.57 -9.06
C PHE A 79 -6.83 27.03 -9.45
N CYS A 80 -5.94 27.68 -10.21
CA CYS A 80 -6.22 28.99 -10.80
C CYS A 80 -7.30 28.92 -11.89
N TYR A 81 -7.72 30.09 -12.38
CA TYR A 81 -8.76 30.23 -13.43
C TYR A 81 -10.17 29.74 -13.04
N ARG A 82 -10.46 29.48 -11.76
CA ARG A 82 -11.85 29.29 -11.27
C ARG A 82 -12.73 30.50 -11.62
N ASN A 83 -12.18 31.71 -11.49
CA ASN A 83 -12.67 32.91 -12.14
C ASN A 83 -11.60 33.41 -13.12
N SER A 84 -11.81 33.19 -14.42
CA SER A 84 -10.81 33.49 -15.44
C SER A 84 -10.78 34.95 -15.89
N GLU A 85 -11.85 35.71 -15.68
CA GLU A 85 -11.96 37.07 -16.21
C GLU A 85 -10.85 38.02 -15.72
N PRO A 86 -10.47 38.06 -14.42
CA PRO A 86 -9.39 38.92 -13.96
C PRO A 86 -8.05 38.64 -14.63
N TYR A 87 -7.72 37.36 -14.84
CA TYR A 87 -6.52 36.93 -15.53
C TYR A 87 -6.48 37.44 -16.98
N TYR A 88 -7.53 37.17 -17.76
CA TYR A 88 -7.60 37.59 -19.15
C TYR A 88 -7.61 39.12 -19.29
N LYS A 89 -8.37 39.83 -18.46
CA LYS A 89 -8.42 41.30 -18.49
C LYS A 89 -7.05 41.94 -18.24
N ASN A 90 -6.31 41.44 -17.26
CA ASN A 90 -4.97 41.97 -16.94
C ASN A 90 -3.96 41.59 -18.03
N MET A 91 -3.98 40.35 -18.53
CA MET A 91 -3.10 39.92 -19.61
C MET A 91 -3.36 40.67 -20.93
N ASP A 92 -4.62 40.96 -21.29
CA ASP A 92 -4.97 41.77 -22.46
C ASP A 92 -4.35 43.17 -22.38
N LYS A 93 -4.43 43.82 -21.21
CA LYS A 93 -3.79 45.11 -20.96
C LYS A 93 -2.27 44.99 -21.09
N ILE A 94 -1.65 44.00 -20.46
CA ILE A 94 -0.20 43.78 -20.54
C ILE A 94 0.23 43.61 -22.00
N ILE A 95 -0.42 42.72 -22.76
CA ILE A 95 -0.12 42.47 -24.18
C ILE A 95 -0.26 43.76 -25.01
N HIS A 96 -1.34 44.52 -24.78
CA HIS A 96 -1.57 45.81 -25.46
C HIS A 96 -0.46 46.82 -25.18
N TYR A 97 -0.06 47.00 -23.92
CA TYR A 97 0.99 47.95 -23.55
C TYR A 97 2.39 47.47 -23.91
N MET A 98 2.65 46.16 -23.92
CA MET A 98 3.89 45.58 -24.47
C MET A 98 4.05 45.85 -25.95
N LYS A 99 2.96 45.73 -26.72
CA LYS A 99 2.97 46.09 -28.14
C LYS A 99 3.26 47.57 -28.38
N LYS A 100 2.80 48.46 -27.49
CA LYS A 100 3.08 49.90 -27.57
C LYS A 100 4.52 50.24 -27.17
N ASP A 101 5.04 49.58 -26.15
CA ASP A 101 6.40 49.78 -25.65
C ASP A 101 7.46 49.28 -26.64
N GLY A 102 7.27 48.07 -27.18
CA GLY A 102 8.08 47.52 -28.27
C GLY A 102 9.45 46.94 -27.87
N ARG A 103 9.86 46.97 -26.59
CA ARG A 103 11.10 46.32 -26.14
C ARG A 103 11.05 44.80 -26.22
N VAL A 104 9.87 44.22 -26.00
CA VAL A 104 9.59 42.78 -26.11
C VAL A 104 8.25 42.55 -26.81
N ASN A 105 8.07 41.39 -27.45
CA ASN A 105 6.81 41.00 -28.06
C ASN A 105 6.09 39.98 -27.18
N ALA A 106 4.96 40.36 -26.59
CA ALA A 106 4.12 39.50 -25.76
C ALA A 106 2.83 39.12 -26.49
N PHE A 107 2.40 37.87 -26.37
CA PHE A 107 1.16 37.36 -26.96
C PHE A 107 0.71 36.08 -26.24
N TYR A 108 -0.59 35.75 -26.33
CA TYR A 108 -1.08 34.45 -25.87
C TYR A 108 -0.48 33.31 -26.67
N SER A 109 -0.05 32.26 -25.97
CA SER A 109 0.61 31.12 -26.58
C SER A 109 0.17 29.82 -25.90
N ASN A 110 0.71 28.71 -26.40
CA ASN A 110 0.62 27.39 -25.78
C ASN A 110 1.97 26.67 -25.94
N PRO A 111 2.19 25.52 -25.27
CA PRO A 111 3.46 24.80 -25.35
C PRO A 111 3.85 24.37 -26.77
N GLU A 112 2.89 24.06 -27.64
CA GLU A 112 3.16 23.67 -29.04
C GLU A 112 3.77 24.83 -29.84
N ILE A 113 3.11 26.01 -29.80
CA ILE A 113 3.58 27.21 -30.48
C ILE A 113 4.95 27.64 -29.95
N TYR A 114 5.15 27.58 -28.62
CA TYR A 114 6.43 27.89 -28.00
C TYR A 114 7.55 26.97 -28.50
N VAL A 115 7.34 25.65 -28.43
CA VAL A 115 8.34 24.65 -28.86
C VAL A 115 8.68 24.80 -30.33
N ASP A 116 7.69 25.09 -31.18
CA ASP A 116 7.92 25.33 -32.61
C ASP A 116 8.75 26.59 -32.87
N ALA A 117 8.51 27.67 -32.11
CA ALA A 117 9.30 28.89 -32.19
C ALA A 117 10.76 28.64 -31.77
N VAL A 118 10.97 27.95 -30.64
CA VAL A 118 12.32 27.57 -30.16
C VAL A 118 13.02 26.70 -31.21
N LYS A 119 12.36 25.65 -31.73
CA LYS A 119 12.96 24.77 -32.77
C LYS A 119 13.36 25.55 -34.02
N LYS A 120 12.51 26.48 -34.47
CA LYS A 120 12.76 27.31 -35.65
C LYS A 120 13.95 28.23 -35.43
N GLU A 121 14.02 28.91 -34.29
CA GLU A 121 15.13 29.80 -33.94
C GLU A 121 16.43 29.02 -33.78
N THR A 122 16.44 27.94 -33.01
CA THR A 122 17.62 27.08 -32.81
C THR A 122 18.18 26.61 -34.16
N LYS A 123 17.32 26.21 -35.11
CA LYS A 123 17.74 25.81 -36.46
C LYS A 123 18.33 26.97 -37.27
N ALA A 124 17.70 28.15 -37.21
CA ALA A 124 18.16 29.33 -37.95
C ALA A 124 19.50 29.86 -37.42
N SER A 125 19.65 29.90 -36.09
CA SER A 125 20.85 30.37 -35.39
C SER A 125 21.94 29.30 -35.27
N LYS A 126 21.67 28.06 -35.71
CA LYS A 126 22.58 26.90 -35.58
C LYS A 126 23.02 26.65 -34.14
N HIS A 127 22.14 26.90 -33.18
CA HIS A 127 22.41 26.59 -31.78
C HIS A 127 22.39 25.07 -31.57
N GLU A 128 23.26 24.59 -30.69
CA GLU A 128 23.29 23.19 -30.30
C GLU A 128 22.42 22.98 -29.06
N TRP A 129 21.71 21.84 -29.02
CA TRP A 129 20.95 21.46 -27.85
C TRP A 129 21.88 20.87 -26.79
N LEU A 130 21.68 21.24 -25.52
CA LEU A 130 22.24 20.50 -24.39
C LEU A 130 21.77 19.05 -24.46
N GLN A 131 22.71 18.11 -24.29
CA GLN A 131 22.42 16.68 -24.30
C GLN A 131 22.36 16.18 -22.85
N ASN A 132 21.32 15.41 -22.50
CA ASN A 132 21.23 14.73 -21.21
C ASN A 132 20.88 13.25 -21.44
N ASN A 133 21.63 12.34 -20.82
CA ASN A 133 21.46 10.89 -20.92
C ASN A 133 21.04 10.23 -19.60
N ASP A 134 20.90 11.02 -18.54
CA ASP A 134 20.51 10.57 -17.21
C ASP A 134 19.02 10.83 -16.96
N ASP A 135 18.51 10.41 -15.81
CA ASP A 135 17.23 10.91 -15.29
C ASP A 135 17.41 12.17 -14.43
N PHE A 136 16.32 12.61 -13.80
CA PHE A 136 16.27 13.83 -12.98
C PHE A 136 16.08 13.51 -11.49
N PHE A 137 16.58 12.36 -11.03
CA PHE A 137 16.52 11.96 -9.63
C PHE A 137 17.86 12.07 -8.89
N PRO A 138 17.82 12.23 -7.56
CA PRO A 138 16.67 12.71 -6.76
C PRO A 138 16.46 14.22 -6.90
N TYR A 139 15.22 14.66 -6.72
CA TYR A 139 14.86 16.08 -6.67
C TYR A 139 15.15 16.69 -5.29
N SER A 140 15.58 17.95 -5.30
CA SER A 140 15.80 18.76 -4.11
C SER A 140 15.64 20.23 -4.48
N HIS A 141 14.85 20.97 -3.70
CA HIS A 141 14.65 22.41 -3.90
C HIS A 141 15.55 23.25 -2.98
N ASN A 142 16.09 22.67 -1.91
CA ASN A 142 17.09 23.30 -1.05
C ASN A 142 18.02 22.23 -0.43
N PRO A 143 19.19 22.61 0.11
CA PRO A 143 20.21 21.66 0.55
C PRO A 143 19.78 20.59 1.58
N HIS A 144 18.68 20.82 2.32
CA HIS A 144 18.19 19.92 3.38
C HIS A 144 16.82 19.30 3.04
N SER A 145 16.36 19.43 1.80
CA SER A 145 15.04 18.97 1.36
C SER A 145 15.14 18.08 0.13
N TYR A 146 15.70 16.90 0.30
CA TYR A 146 15.67 15.86 -0.72
C TYR A 146 14.34 15.13 -0.69
N TRP A 147 13.64 15.11 -1.83
CA TRP A 147 12.32 14.51 -1.97
C TRP A 147 12.49 13.02 -2.27
N THR A 148 13.07 12.31 -1.31
CA THR A 148 13.36 10.87 -1.42
C THR A 148 12.57 10.04 -0.42
N GLY A 149 11.80 10.69 0.46
CA GLY A 149 10.89 10.04 1.40
C GLY A 149 9.65 9.44 0.73
N TYR A 150 9.06 10.15 -0.25
CA TYR A 150 7.88 9.66 -0.97
C TYR A 150 8.13 8.39 -1.79
N PHE A 151 9.39 8.03 -2.02
CA PHE A 151 9.72 6.73 -2.60
C PHE A 151 9.18 5.57 -1.76
N THR A 152 9.04 5.74 -0.43
CA THR A 152 8.49 4.72 0.50
C THR A 152 7.19 5.14 1.19
N SER A 153 6.82 6.43 1.28
CA SER A 153 5.61 6.88 1.98
C SER A 153 4.34 6.10 1.59
N ARG A 154 3.49 5.75 2.55
CA ARG A 154 2.29 4.89 2.35
C ARG A 154 2.58 3.57 1.60
N PRO A 155 3.49 2.70 2.10
CA PRO A 155 3.92 1.49 1.38
C PRO A 155 2.79 0.47 1.19
N ALA A 156 1.71 0.53 1.97
CA ALA A 156 0.52 -0.30 1.77
C ALA A 156 -0.24 0.08 0.48
N VAL A 157 -0.44 1.38 0.22
CA VAL A 157 -1.06 1.88 -1.02
C VAL A 157 -0.22 1.51 -2.25
N LYS A 158 1.11 1.65 -2.16
CA LYS A 158 2.04 1.24 -3.22
C LYS A 158 1.98 -0.26 -3.53
N ARG A 159 1.70 -1.11 -2.55
CA ARG A 159 1.49 -2.55 -2.77
C ARG A 159 0.14 -2.84 -3.41
N LEU A 160 -0.92 -2.21 -2.92
CA LEU A 160 -2.26 -2.35 -3.49
C LEU A 160 -2.26 -1.91 -4.96
N GLU A 161 -1.54 -0.84 -5.30
CA GLU A 161 -1.33 -0.41 -6.69
C GLU A 161 -0.75 -1.53 -7.56
N ARG A 162 0.33 -2.20 -7.12
CA ARG A 162 0.95 -3.31 -7.87
C ARG A 162 0.02 -4.50 -8.01
N GLN A 163 -0.67 -4.88 -6.94
CA GLN A 163 -1.66 -5.96 -6.97
C GLN A 163 -2.82 -5.64 -7.92
N ALA A 164 -3.36 -4.42 -7.84
CA ALA A 164 -4.43 -3.96 -8.71
C ALA A 164 -4.01 -3.89 -10.18
N MET A 165 -2.75 -3.55 -10.49
CA MET A 165 -2.23 -3.59 -11.86
C MET A 165 -2.18 -5.03 -12.40
N ASN A 166 -1.73 -5.98 -11.59
CA ASN A 166 -1.73 -7.40 -11.97
C ASN A 166 -3.14 -7.92 -12.26
N VAL A 167 -4.11 -7.59 -11.38
CA VAL A 167 -5.52 -7.92 -11.58
C VAL A 167 -6.07 -7.23 -12.82
N LEU A 168 -5.76 -5.96 -13.06
CA LEU A 168 -6.20 -5.23 -14.25
C LEU A 168 -5.73 -5.89 -15.55
N MET A 169 -4.46 -6.32 -15.60
CA MET A 169 -3.91 -7.02 -16.76
C MET A 169 -4.63 -8.36 -16.99
N ALA A 170 -4.82 -9.16 -15.94
CA ALA A 170 -5.55 -10.42 -16.02
C ALA A 170 -7.02 -10.20 -16.46
N CYS A 171 -7.67 -9.18 -15.90
CA CYS A 171 -9.05 -8.79 -16.20
C CYS A 171 -9.25 -8.42 -17.67
N ARG A 172 -8.35 -7.59 -18.25
CA ARG A 172 -8.41 -7.24 -19.68
C ARG A 172 -8.28 -8.45 -20.60
N GLN A 173 -7.44 -9.42 -20.23
CA GLN A 173 -7.33 -10.68 -20.97
C GLN A 173 -8.58 -11.53 -20.80
N ALA A 174 -9.11 -11.61 -19.57
CA ALA A 174 -10.30 -12.37 -19.24
C ALA A 174 -11.56 -11.87 -19.96
N GLU A 175 -11.69 -10.56 -20.18
CA GLU A 175 -12.80 -9.95 -20.93
C GLU A 175 -12.96 -10.49 -22.36
N ILE A 176 -11.89 -11.06 -22.95
CA ILE A 176 -11.94 -11.70 -24.28
C ILE A 176 -12.86 -12.93 -24.25
N PHE A 177 -12.93 -13.65 -23.11
CA PHE A 177 -13.78 -14.84 -22.97
C PHE A 177 -15.24 -14.50 -22.67
N THR A 178 -15.52 -13.27 -22.23
CA THR A 178 -16.86 -12.84 -21.77
C THR A 178 -17.53 -11.84 -22.73
N SER A 179 -16.91 -11.50 -23.87
CA SER A 179 -17.39 -10.46 -24.79
C SER A 179 -17.51 -10.93 -26.25
N SER A 180 -18.49 -10.39 -26.98
CA SER A 180 -18.59 -10.55 -28.44
C SER A 180 -17.72 -9.55 -29.23
N LYS A 181 -17.40 -9.86 -30.51
CA LYS A 181 -16.56 -9.00 -31.38
C LYS A 181 -17.13 -7.60 -31.62
N ASP A 182 -18.45 -7.44 -31.62
CA ASP A 182 -19.13 -6.17 -31.89
C ASP A 182 -19.27 -5.29 -30.64
N GLU A 183 -19.28 -5.89 -29.45
CA GLU A 183 -19.41 -5.19 -28.16
C GLU A 183 -18.07 -4.70 -27.60
N PHE A 184 -16.94 -5.34 -27.93
CA PHE A 184 -15.59 -4.81 -27.62
C PHE A 184 -15.37 -3.40 -28.18
N LYS A 185 -16.09 -3.03 -29.25
CA LYS A 185 -16.03 -1.70 -29.87
C LYS A 185 -16.90 -0.65 -29.16
N GLN A 186 -17.81 -1.04 -28.27
CA GLN A 186 -18.84 -0.15 -27.69
C GLN A 186 -18.73 0.06 -26.17
N SER A 187 -17.98 -0.79 -25.44
CA SER A 187 -17.94 -0.75 -23.98
C SER A 187 -17.14 0.43 -23.40
N LYS A 188 -17.81 1.55 -23.15
CA LYS A 188 -17.26 2.70 -22.37
C LYS A 188 -17.36 2.49 -20.85
N SER A 189 -17.77 1.29 -20.40
CA SER A 189 -18.13 0.98 -19.02
C SER A 189 -17.71 -0.41 -18.53
N SER A 190 -16.75 -1.09 -19.18
CA SER A 190 -16.30 -2.41 -18.71
C SER A 190 -15.69 -2.37 -17.31
N SER A 191 -15.71 -3.52 -16.62
CA SER A 191 -15.09 -3.67 -15.31
C SER A 191 -13.57 -3.39 -15.35
N SER A 192 -12.87 -3.81 -16.42
CA SER A 192 -11.45 -3.46 -16.59
C SER A 192 -11.23 -1.96 -16.80
N LEU A 193 -12.15 -1.25 -17.48
CA LEU A 193 -12.06 0.19 -17.65
C LEU A 193 -12.32 0.93 -16.33
N ARG A 194 -13.22 0.42 -15.47
CA ARG A 194 -13.43 0.97 -14.12
C ARG A 194 -12.15 0.88 -13.29
N LEU A 195 -11.51 -0.29 -13.25
CA LEU A 195 -10.22 -0.46 -12.56
C LEU A 195 -9.11 0.35 -13.23
N ALA A 196 -9.07 0.44 -14.56
CA ALA A 196 -8.09 1.27 -15.27
C ALA A 196 -8.22 2.76 -14.93
N ARG A 197 -9.45 3.28 -14.77
CA ARG A 197 -9.68 4.66 -14.32
C ARG A 197 -9.24 4.88 -12.88
N ALA A 198 -9.55 3.95 -11.98
CA ALA A 198 -9.07 4.01 -10.60
C ALA A 198 -7.54 3.98 -10.55
N MET A 199 -6.92 3.07 -11.30
CA MET A 199 -5.47 2.97 -11.44
C MET A 199 -4.88 4.27 -11.98
N ALA A 200 -5.44 4.85 -13.05
CA ALA A 200 -4.96 6.11 -13.62
C ALA A 200 -5.04 7.28 -12.63
N ILE A 201 -6.07 7.34 -11.79
CA ILE A 201 -6.18 8.32 -10.71
C ILE A 201 -5.09 8.09 -9.66
N VAL A 202 -4.82 6.84 -9.26
CA VAL A 202 -3.76 6.54 -8.28
C VAL A 202 -2.35 6.79 -8.84
N GLN A 203 -2.15 6.72 -10.16
CA GLN A 203 -0.87 7.14 -10.77
C GLN A 203 -0.63 8.66 -10.68
N HIS A 204 -1.57 9.44 -10.14
CA HIS A 204 -1.36 10.84 -9.77
C HIS A 204 -0.09 10.97 -8.90
N HIS A 205 0.60 12.12 -9.04
CA HIS A 205 1.84 12.39 -8.32
C HIS A 205 1.64 12.64 -6.81
N ASP A 206 0.38 12.79 -6.36
CA ASP A 206 -0.08 12.67 -4.97
C ASP A 206 -1.05 11.50 -4.81
N GLY A 207 -0.79 10.38 -5.48
CA GLY A 207 -1.51 9.12 -5.29
C GLY A 207 -0.53 8.04 -4.87
N VAL A 208 0.10 7.41 -5.84
CA VAL A 208 1.07 6.34 -5.60
C VAL A 208 2.32 6.84 -4.87
N SER A 209 2.62 8.13 -4.89
CA SER A 209 3.69 8.77 -4.09
C SER A 209 3.42 8.70 -2.59
N GLY A 210 2.15 8.62 -2.16
CA GLY A 210 1.76 8.69 -0.76
C GLY A 210 1.89 10.08 -0.15
N THR A 211 1.71 11.13 -0.96
CA THR A 211 1.87 12.55 -0.60
C THR A 211 0.55 13.30 -0.52
N GLU A 212 -0.55 12.58 -0.37
CA GLU A 212 -1.89 13.10 -0.13
C GLU A 212 -2.26 13.11 1.37
N LYS A 213 -3.34 13.83 1.71
CA LYS A 213 -3.98 13.73 3.03
C LYS A 213 -4.56 12.33 3.27
N GLN A 214 -4.69 11.94 4.54
CA GLN A 214 -5.12 10.59 4.92
C GLN A 214 -6.44 10.15 4.25
N PHE A 215 -7.48 11.00 4.31
CA PHE A 215 -8.79 10.65 3.73
C PHE A 215 -8.76 10.51 2.20
N VAL A 216 -7.78 11.10 1.53
CA VAL A 216 -7.59 10.94 0.08
C VAL A 216 -6.92 9.60 -0.22
N ALA A 217 -5.95 9.17 0.59
CA ALA A 217 -5.35 7.84 0.53
C ALA A 217 -6.41 6.73 0.71
N GLU A 218 -7.36 6.95 1.62
CA GLU A 218 -8.53 6.09 1.84
C GLU A 218 -9.46 6.04 0.62
N ASP A 219 -9.73 7.19 -0.03
CA ASP A 219 -10.52 7.24 -1.28
C ASP A 219 -9.83 6.47 -2.42
N TYR A 220 -8.51 6.63 -2.59
CA TYR A 220 -7.73 5.86 -3.56
C TYR A 220 -7.81 4.36 -3.30
N THR A 221 -7.62 3.95 -2.05
CA THR A 221 -7.72 2.56 -1.61
C THR A 221 -9.11 1.99 -1.90
N LYS A 222 -10.17 2.73 -1.57
CA LYS A 222 -11.56 2.37 -1.87
C LYS A 222 -11.80 2.19 -3.36
N ARG A 223 -11.34 3.12 -4.20
CA ARG A 223 -11.50 3.04 -5.66
C ARG A 223 -10.79 1.83 -6.26
N LEU A 224 -9.54 1.57 -5.83
CA LEU A 224 -8.78 0.42 -6.28
C LEU A 224 -9.48 -0.88 -5.87
N SER A 225 -9.85 -1.03 -4.60
CA SER A 225 -10.51 -2.24 -4.10
C SER A 225 -11.84 -2.52 -4.79
N GLN A 226 -12.68 -1.50 -5.02
CA GLN A 226 -13.90 -1.66 -5.80
C GLN A 226 -13.63 -2.09 -7.25
N GLY A 227 -12.60 -1.54 -7.89
CA GLY A 227 -12.21 -1.92 -9.25
C GLY A 227 -11.66 -3.35 -9.31
N VAL A 228 -10.81 -3.74 -8.35
CA VAL A 228 -10.28 -5.09 -8.20
C VAL A 228 -11.41 -6.09 -8.07
N LYS A 229 -12.37 -5.85 -7.17
CA LYS A 229 -13.51 -6.75 -6.97
C LYS A 229 -14.32 -6.98 -8.24
N LYS A 230 -14.62 -5.93 -8.99
CA LYS A 230 -15.34 -6.07 -10.28
C LYS A 230 -14.53 -6.85 -11.32
N CYS A 231 -13.21 -6.70 -11.32
CA CYS A 231 -12.34 -7.48 -12.20
C CYS A 231 -12.21 -8.95 -11.79
N GLU A 232 -12.23 -9.24 -10.48
CA GLU A 232 -12.30 -10.61 -9.98
C GLU A 232 -13.57 -11.32 -10.48
N ASP A 233 -14.72 -10.65 -10.44
CA ASP A 233 -15.98 -11.20 -10.96
C ASP A 233 -15.86 -11.54 -12.46
N VAL A 234 -15.20 -10.69 -13.26
CA VAL A 234 -14.96 -10.95 -14.69
C VAL A 234 -14.04 -12.14 -14.91
N ILE A 235 -12.93 -12.22 -14.18
CA ILE A 235 -11.98 -13.36 -14.27
C ILE A 235 -12.71 -14.67 -13.90
N SER A 236 -13.56 -14.62 -12.89
CA SER A 236 -14.39 -15.74 -12.45
C SER A 236 -15.37 -16.19 -13.55
N ARG A 237 -16.11 -15.27 -14.18
CA ARG A 237 -17.01 -15.60 -15.31
C ARG A 237 -16.24 -16.12 -16.52
N ALA A 238 -15.07 -15.57 -16.81
CA ALA A 238 -14.22 -15.98 -17.92
C ALA A 238 -13.83 -17.46 -17.83
N TYR A 239 -13.56 -17.97 -16.62
CA TYR A 239 -13.32 -19.40 -16.42
C TYR A 239 -14.49 -20.26 -16.89
N PHE A 240 -15.73 -19.94 -16.49
CA PHE A 240 -16.91 -20.73 -16.88
C PHE A 240 -17.24 -20.61 -18.38
N CYS A 241 -17.09 -19.41 -18.95
CA CYS A 241 -17.26 -19.18 -20.38
C CYS A 241 -16.22 -19.96 -21.19
N SER A 242 -14.96 -19.99 -20.74
CA SER A 242 -13.87 -20.70 -21.41
C SER A 242 -14.04 -22.24 -21.42
N ASN A 243 -14.91 -22.77 -20.57
CA ASN A 243 -15.19 -24.21 -20.43
C ASN A 243 -16.58 -24.59 -20.96
N ASP A 244 -17.26 -23.70 -21.70
CA ASP A 244 -18.63 -23.89 -22.22
C ASP A 244 -19.68 -24.23 -21.13
N GLN A 245 -19.39 -23.94 -19.86
CA GLN A 245 -20.28 -24.22 -18.72
C GLN A 245 -21.30 -23.10 -18.49
N PHE A 246 -21.05 -21.92 -19.05
CA PHE A 246 -21.87 -20.73 -18.85
C PHE A 246 -21.93 -19.91 -20.15
N PRO A 247 -23.13 -19.72 -20.75
CA PRO A 247 -23.27 -18.96 -21.99
C PRO A 247 -22.81 -17.51 -21.79
N VAL A 248 -22.06 -16.98 -22.77
CA VAL A 248 -21.57 -15.59 -22.77
C VAL A 248 -22.72 -14.58 -22.63
N GLU A 249 -23.88 -14.86 -23.22
CA GLU A 249 -25.08 -14.03 -23.14
C GLU A 249 -25.64 -13.91 -21.72
N THR A 250 -25.55 -14.98 -20.91
CA THR A 250 -26.01 -15.01 -19.51
C THR A 250 -25.05 -14.25 -18.60
N ALA A 251 -23.74 -14.44 -18.77
CA ALA A 251 -22.70 -13.67 -18.06
C ALA A 251 -22.87 -12.16 -18.25
N ARG A 252 -23.22 -11.77 -19.47
CA ARG A 252 -23.45 -10.38 -19.86
C ARG A 252 -24.68 -9.77 -19.18
N ASN A 253 -25.82 -10.47 -19.16
CA ASN A 253 -27.05 -9.96 -18.54
C ASN A 253 -26.85 -9.77 -17.03
N ASN A 254 -26.14 -10.69 -16.37
CA ASN A 254 -25.85 -10.58 -14.94
C ASN A 254 -24.91 -9.41 -14.62
N GLU A 255 -23.92 -9.11 -15.48
CA GLU A 255 -23.04 -7.94 -15.31
C GLU A 255 -23.80 -6.61 -15.52
N MET A 256 -24.66 -6.52 -16.55
CA MET A 256 -25.44 -5.31 -16.83
C MET A 256 -26.54 -5.03 -15.80
N GLU A 257 -27.19 -6.06 -15.26
CA GLU A 257 -28.26 -5.91 -14.27
C GLU A 257 -27.75 -5.71 -12.84
N GLY A 258 -26.43 -5.79 -12.60
CA GLY A 258 -25.85 -5.59 -11.28
C GLY A 258 -26.30 -6.63 -10.24
N ARG A 259 -26.74 -7.83 -10.67
CA ARG A 259 -27.14 -8.90 -9.75
C ARG A 259 -25.90 -9.41 -9.01
N GLU A 260 -25.81 -9.10 -7.72
CA GLU A 260 -24.74 -9.59 -6.83
C GLU A 260 -24.87 -11.09 -6.51
N SER A 261 -26.06 -11.67 -6.70
CA SER A 261 -26.36 -13.09 -6.46
C SER A 261 -26.35 -13.89 -7.75
N ASP A 262 -25.18 -14.03 -8.38
CA ASP A 262 -24.97 -15.07 -9.39
C ASP A 262 -24.47 -16.33 -8.66
N PRO A 263 -25.26 -17.41 -8.52
CA PRO A 263 -24.90 -18.60 -7.73
C PRO A 263 -23.70 -19.40 -8.28
N ALA A 264 -23.03 -18.90 -9.32
CA ALA A 264 -21.93 -19.56 -10.03
C ALA A 264 -20.59 -18.80 -10.00
N LEU A 265 -20.40 -17.72 -9.23
CA LEU A 265 -19.09 -17.07 -9.16
C LEU A 265 -18.13 -17.80 -8.22
N LEU A 266 -16.90 -18.05 -8.69
CA LEU A 266 -15.77 -18.43 -7.84
C LEU A 266 -15.51 -17.32 -6.82
N GLU A 267 -15.27 -17.74 -5.58
CA GLU A 267 -14.81 -16.85 -4.52
C GLU A 267 -13.31 -16.55 -4.69
N THR A 268 -12.94 -15.29 -4.55
CA THR A 268 -11.59 -14.76 -4.73
C THR A 268 -11.09 -14.13 -3.44
N CYS A 269 -9.80 -14.31 -3.15
CA CYS A 269 -9.18 -13.87 -1.90
C CYS A 269 -7.92 -13.02 -2.12
N LEU A 270 -7.75 -12.43 -3.32
CA LEU A 270 -6.50 -11.78 -3.76
C LEU A 270 -6.08 -10.59 -2.88
N GLN A 271 -7.00 -9.99 -2.14
CA GLN A 271 -6.74 -8.83 -1.28
C GLN A 271 -6.38 -9.21 0.17
N ALA A 272 -6.54 -10.48 0.58
CA ALA A 272 -6.37 -10.93 1.97
C ALA A 272 -5.47 -12.17 2.13
N THR A 273 -4.90 -12.70 1.04
CA THR A 273 -3.99 -13.86 1.12
C THR A 273 -2.68 -13.58 1.83
N ASN A 274 -2.26 -12.31 1.95
CA ASN A 274 -1.07 -11.94 2.72
C ASN A 274 -1.30 -12.01 4.24
N THR A 275 -2.55 -12.12 4.68
CA THR A 275 -2.96 -12.23 6.08
C THR A 275 -3.58 -13.59 6.41
N SER A 276 -3.40 -14.57 5.53
CA SER A 276 -3.92 -15.93 5.68
C SER A 276 -5.46 -16.00 5.81
N ILE A 277 -6.20 -15.13 5.11
CA ILE A 277 -7.68 -15.07 5.16
C ILE A 277 -8.31 -15.30 3.79
N CYS A 278 -9.16 -16.33 3.73
CA CYS A 278 -9.95 -16.63 2.55
C CYS A 278 -11.23 -17.39 2.92
N ALA A 279 -12.36 -16.69 2.97
CA ALA A 279 -13.62 -17.26 3.47
C ALA A 279 -14.10 -18.49 2.67
N GLY A 280 -13.84 -18.55 1.37
CA GLY A 280 -14.17 -19.71 0.53
C GLY A 280 -13.36 -20.95 0.88
N THR A 281 -12.12 -20.74 1.31
CA THR A 281 -11.26 -21.83 1.78
C THR A 281 -11.49 -22.14 3.26
N GLU A 282 -11.92 -21.20 4.08
CA GLU A 282 -12.21 -21.48 5.49
C GLU A 282 -13.54 -22.21 5.71
N ARG A 283 -14.56 -21.95 4.88
CA ARG A 283 -15.91 -22.49 5.06
C ARG A 283 -16.08 -23.98 4.75
N ALA A 284 -15.18 -24.62 3.99
CA ALA A 284 -15.46 -26.00 3.58
C ALA A 284 -15.16 -27.04 4.69
N ILE A 285 -16.15 -27.89 4.92
CA ILE A 285 -16.23 -28.90 5.98
C ILE A 285 -15.54 -30.22 5.60
N ALA A 286 -15.29 -31.08 6.60
CA ALA A 286 -14.74 -32.41 6.39
C ALA A 286 -15.59 -33.26 5.41
N GLY A 287 -14.94 -33.83 4.40
CA GLY A 287 -15.57 -34.56 3.30
C GLY A 287 -15.95 -33.72 2.07
N ALA A 288 -15.81 -32.39 2.12
CA ALA A 288 -16.03 -31.52 0.97
C ALA A 288 -14.87 -31.59 -0.05
N GLU A 289 -15.23 -31.50 -1.33
CA GLU A 289 -14.29 -31.28 -2.43
C GLU A 289 -14.22 -29.79 -2.77
N ILE A 290 -13.00 -29.26 -2.84
CA ILE A 290 -12.76 -27.84 -3.06
C ILE A 290 -12.11 -27.68 -4.42
N SER A 291 -12.72 -26.86 -5.26
CA SER A 291 -12.18 -26.53 -6.58
C SER A 291 -11.37 -25.25 -6.48
N VAL A 292 -10.07 -25.34 -6.73
CA VAL A 292 -9.18 -24.18 -6.83
C VAL A 292 -8.88 -23.94 -8.30
N VAL A 293 -9.17 -22.74 -8.78
CA VAL A 293 -8.92 -22.35 -10.17
C VAL A 293 -7.81 -21.32 -10.18
N VAL A 294 -6.79 -21.56 -10.99
CA VAL A 294 -5.64 -20.66 -11.16
C VAL A 294 -5.62 -20.16 -12.59
N TYR A 295 -5.51 -18.85 -12.77
CA TYR A 295 -5.32 -18.21 -14.07
C TYR A 295 -3.88 -17.72 -14.21
N ASN A 296 -3.23 -18.06 -15.31
CA ASN A 296 -1.90 -17.55 -15.64
C ASN A 296 -2.01 -16.43 -16.69
N PRO A 297 -1.83 -15.16 -16.30
CA PRO A 297 -1.90 -14.03 -17.24
C PRO A 297 -0.60 -13.82 -18.05
N LEU A 298 0.42 -14.64 -17.85
CA LEU A 298 1.71 -14.53 -18.54
C LEU A 298 1.72 -15.28 -19.87
N GLY A 299 2.52 -14.77 -20.80
CA GLY A 299 2.75 -15.38 -22.12
C GLY A 299 3.68 -16.61 -22.10
N PHE A 300 4.08 -17.08 -20.92
CA PHE A 300 4.93 -18.25 -20.70
C PHE A 300 4.45 -19.04 -19.48
N ILE A 301 4.90 -20.29 -19.36
CA ILE A 301 4.69 -21.08 -18.15
C ILE A 301 5.70 -20.56 -17.12
N PRO A 302 5.26 -20.01 -15.98
CA PRO A 302 6.18 -19.66 -14.91
C PRO A 302 6.97 -20.92 -14.53
N GLY A 303 8.28 -20.82 -14.28
CA GLY A 303 8.90 -21.82 -13.42
C GLY A 303 8.06 -21.90 -12.13
N ALA A 304 7.84 -23.10 -11.59
CA ALA A 304 6.86 -23.43 -10.53
C ALA A 304 6.29 -22.22 -9.77
N ALA A 305 5.04 -21.86 -10.07
CA ALA A 305 4.29 -20.88 -9.29
C ALA A 305 3.71 -21.61 -8.08
N GLU A 306 4.22 -21.33 -6.88
CA GLU A 306 3.59 -21.78 -5.65
C GLU A 306 2.20 -21.13 -5.53
N THR A 307 1.18 -21.96 -5.39
CA THR A 307 -0.17 -21.50 -5.04
C THR A 307 -0.44 -21.94 -3.61
N ALA A 308 -0.68 -20.97 -2.72
CA ALA A 308 -1.08 -21.20 -1.34
C ALA A 308 -2.62 -21.10 -1.20
N VAL A 309 -3.21 -21.99 -0.41
CA VAL A 309 -4.65 -22.09 -0.15
C VAL A 309 -4.87 -22.28 1.36
N GLU A 310 -5.44 -21.30 2.06
CA GLU A 310 -5.52 -21.27 3.55
C GLU A 310 -6.65 -22.14 4.11
N ARG A 311 -6.39 -23.07 5.06
CA ARG A 311 -7.40 -23.98 5.66
C ARG A 311 -7.07 -24.56 7.05
N THR A 312 -8.10 -25.06 7.73
CA THR A 312 -8.07 -25.54 9.13
C THR A 312 -7.64 -27.00 9.36
N GLN A 313 -7.28 -27.81 8.34
CA GLN A 313 -7.06 -29.26 8.48
C GLN A 313 -5.83 -29.84 7.73
N LYS A 314 -5.38 -31.04 8.13
CA LYS A 314 -4.00 -31.56 7.96
C LYS A 314 -3.68 -32.45 6.73
N LEU A 315 -4.63 -32.90 5.90
CA LEU A 315 -4.33 -33.86 4.80
C LEU A 315 -5.19 -33.68 3.55
N PHE A 316 -4.57 -33.73 2.36
CA PHE A 316 -5.22 -33.46 1.07
C PHE A 316 -4.70 -34.33 -0.08
N ASN A 317 -5.56 -34.66 -1.06
CA ASN A 317 -5.17 -35.25 -2.36
C ASN A 317 -5.61 -34.34 -3.52
N LEU A 318 -4.77 -34.23 -4.55
CA LEU A 318 -4.99 -33.41 -5.76
C LEU A 318 -5.34 -34.24 -7.01
N LYS A 319 -6.24 -33.77 -7.87
CA LYS A 319 -6.42 -34.30 -9.25
C LYS A 319 -6.30 -33.15 -10.26
N ASP A 320 -5.30 -33.22 -11.12
CA ASP A 320 -4.94 -32.24 -12.17
C ASP A 320 -5.44 -32.70 -13.56
N SER A 321 -5.43 -31.86 -14.60
CA SER A 321 -5.78 -32.25 -15.97
C SER A 321 -4.81 -31.69 -17.03
N GLN A 322 -3.94 -32.60 -17.51
CA GLN A 322 -3.26 -32.70 -18.82
C GLN A 322 -2.21 -31.65 -19.24
N LYS A 323 -1.01 -31.81 -18.69
CA LYS A 323 0.31 -32.08 -19.35
C LYS A 323 1.40 -32.19 -18.26
N CYS A 324 1.10 -31.56 -17.14
CA CYS A 324 1.44 -31.87 -15.76
C CYS A 324 0.71 -33.19 -15.40
N ARG A 325 1.39 -34.18 -14.83
CA ARG A 325 0.82 -35.54 -14.63
C ARG A 325 -0.28 -35.50 -13.56
N THR A 326 -1.45 -36.08 -13.88
CA THR A 326 -2.46 -36.51 -12.90
C THR A 326 -1.84 -37.45 -11.87
N GLN A 327 -1.57 -36.97 -10.68
CA GLN A 327 -1.25 -37.84 -9.55
C GLN A 327 -1.93 -37.29 -8.29
N GLU A 328 -2.51 -38.17 -7.49
CA GLU A 328 -2.91 -37.82 -6.13
C GLU A 328 -1.64 -37.55 -5.32
N VAL A 329 -1.41 -36.28 -5.00
CA VAL A 329 -0.28 -35.83 -4.19
C VAL A 329 -0.79 -35.39 -2.83
N ARG A 330 -0.15 -35.88 -1.76
CA ARG A 330 -0.33 -35.36 -0.41
C ARG A 330 0.33 -33.99 -0.31
N LEU A 331 -0.45 -32.99 0.08
CA LEU A 331 0.02 -31.60 0.14
C LEU A 331 0.72 -31.29 1.47
N PRO A 332 1.79 -30.50 1.45
CA PRO A 332 2.32 -29.90 2.66
C PRO A 332 1.28 -28.94 3.24
N VAL A 333 1.14 -29.00 4.56
CA VAL A 333 0.25 -28.13 5.33
C VAL A 333 1.12 -27.30 6.25
N ILE A 334 0.99 -25.98 6.17
CA ILE A 334 1.80 -25.00 6.86
C ILE A 334 1.00 -24.37 7.98
N ALA A 335 1.38 -24.52 9.26
CA ALA A 335 0.66 -23.81 10.34
C ALA A 335 0.68 -22.30 10.09
N ASN A 336 -0.38 -21.55 10.34
CA ASN A 336 -0.37 -20.10 10.09
C ASN A 336 0.60 -19.35 11.02
N SER A 337 1.11 -18.19 10.60
CA SER A 337 1.98 -17.37 11.46
C SER A 337 1.14 -16.70 12.55
N GLN A 338 1.31 -17.15 13.80
CA GLN A 338 0.61 -16.56 14.96
C GLN A 338 0.87 -15.06 15.09
N PHE A 339 2.06 -14.59 14.69
CA PHE A 339 2.38 -13.16 14.68
C PHE A 339 1.60 -12.38 13.60
N VAL A 340 1.47 -12.94 12.39
CA VAL A 340 0.68 -12.29 11.33
C VAL A 340 -0.80 -12.21 11.75
N HIS A 341 -1.33 -13.26 12.38
CA HIS A 341 -2.67 -13.22 12.99
C HIS A 341 -2.76 -12.20 14.13
N SER A 342 -1.76 -12.15 15.01
CA SER A 342 -1.76 -11.27 16.18
C SER A 342 -1.52 -9.80 15.86
N ILE A 343 -1.00 -9.44 14.69
CA ILE A 343 -0.90 -8.03 14.29
C ILE A 343 -2.06 -7.61 13.39
N THR A 344 -2.68 -8.55 12.68
CA THR A 344 -3.78 -8.24 11.77
C THR A 344 -5.14 -8.26 12.46
N HIS A 345 -5.27 -8.93 13.62
CA HIS A 345 -6.45 -8.94 14.49
C HIS A 345 -7.78 -9.11 13.72
N PHE A 346 -7.77 -9.85 12.61
CA PHE A 346 -9.02 -10.15 11.91
C PHE A 346 -9.81 -11.13 12.77
N ALA A 347 -10.87 -10.64 13.41
CA ALA A 347 -11.82 -11.45 14.17
C ALA A 347 -12.56 -12.51 13.34
N THR A 348 -12.26 -12.64 12.04
CA THR A 348 -12.97 -13.47 11.08
C THR A 348 -12.15 -14.63 10.50
N GLY A 349 -10.82 -14.63 10.62
CA GLY A 349 -9.95 -15.69 10.11
C GLY A 349 -9.87 -16.88 11.07
N SER A 350 -10.41 -18.03 10.65
CA SER A 350 -10.41 -19.29 11.41
C SER A 350 -9.34 -20.29 10.95
N ALA A 351 -8.63 -19.99 9.85
CA ALA A 351 -7.60 -20.87 9.30
C ALA A 351 -6.44 -21.03 10.30
N THR A 352 -6.12 -22.28 10.61
CA THR A 352 -4.96 -22.62 11.44
C THR A 352 -3.75 -23.05 10.60
N HIS A 353 -3.96 -23.36 9.33
CA HIS A 353 -2.91 -23.79 8.42
C HIS A 353 -3.12 -23.23 6.99
N GLU A 354 -2.13 -23.39 6.12
CA GLU A 354 -2.13 -23.14 4.69
C GLU A 354 -1.74 -24.39 3.94
N VAL A 355 -2.29 -24.58 2.76
CA VAL A 355 -2.01 -25.70 1.87
C VAL A 355 -1.26 -25.13 0.69
N VAL A 356 -0.01 -25.55 0.50
CA VAL A 356 0.84 -25.04 -0.59
C VAL A 356 1.06 -26.15 -1.62
N PHE A 357 0.94 -25.82 -2.90
CA PHE A 357 1.22 -26.75 -3.98
C PHE A 357 1.72 -26.04 -5.23
N ASP A 358 2.51 -26.77 -6.03
CA ASP A 358 2.98 -26.30 -7.32
C ASP A 358 1.83 -26.31 -8.33
N ALA A 359 1.45 -25.12 -8.79
CA ALA A 359 0.49 -24.99 -9.87
C ALA A 359 1.20 -24.91 -11.22
N CYS A 360 0.88 -25.85 -12.11
CA CYS A 360 1.41 -25.93 -13.47
C CYS A 360 0.35 -25.41 -14.45
N VAL A 361 0.40 -24.11 -14.75
CA VAL A 361 -0.63 -23.43 -15.55
C VAL A 361 -0.06 -22.95 -16.88
N ARG A 362 -0.71 -23.33 -17.99
CA ARG A 362 -0.30 -22.93 -19.35
C ARG A 362 -0.36 -21.41 -19.52
N PRO A 363 0.39 -20.83 -20.50
CA PRO A 363 0.32 -19.41 -20.79
C PRO A 363 -1.10 -18.97 -21.13
N LEU A 364 -1.56 -17.84 -20.59
CA LEU A 364 -2.86 -17.23 -20.87
C LEU A 364 -4.03 -18.21 -20.73
N ALA A 365 -3.99 -19.07 -19.70
CA ALA A 365 -4.95 -20.14 -19.52
C ALA A 365 -5.35 -20.34 -18.06
N PHE A 366 -6.51 -20.98 -17.88
CA PHE A 366 -6.98 -21.47 -16.59
C PHE A 366 -6.52 -22.92 -16.38
N SER A 367 -6.34 -23.30 -15.12
CA SER A 367 -6.20 -24.69 -14.69
C SER A 367 -6.97 -24.89 -13.40
N ARG A 368 -7.59 -26.06 -13.25
CA ARG A 368 -8.45 -26.41 -12.14
C ARG A 368 -7.80 -27.53 -11.33
N TYR A 369 -7.76 -27.33 -10.02
CA TYR A 369 -7.22 -28.26 -9.04
C TYR A 369 -8.33 -28.66 -8.06
N LEU A 370 -8.44 -29.96 -7.81
CA LEU A 370 -9.39 -30.50 -6.84
C LEU A 370 -8.66 -30.85 -5.55
N ILE A 371 -9.06 -30.24 -4.45
CA ILE A 371 -8.52 -30.50 -3.11
C ILE A 371 -9.58 -31.29 -2.32
N LYS A 372 -9.24 -32.52 -1.92
CA LYS A 372 -10.11 -33.39 -1.09
C LYS A 372 -9.63 -33.43 0.36
N LEU A 373 -10.50 -33.12 1.31
CA LEU A 373 -10.24 -33.34 2.74
C LEU A 373 -10.36 -34.83 3.08
N GLN A 374 -9.38 -35.40 3.78
CA GLN A 374 -9.50 -36.75 4.36
C GLN A 374 -9.86 -36.69 5.85
N ASN A 375 -10.79 -37.56 6.27
CA ASN A 375 -11.02 -37.86 7.68
C ASN A 375 -9.85 -38.69 8.20
N SER A 376 -8.99 -38.15 9.07
CA SER A 376 -7.92 -38.94 9.69
C SER A 376 -8.32 -39.43 11.08
N SER A 377 -8.26 -40.75 11.26
CA SER A 377 -8.17 -41.46 12.54
C SER A 377 -6.71 -41.71 12.97
N GLU A 378 -5.72 -41.10 12.30
CA GLU A 378 -4.32 -41.10 12.72
C GLU A 378 -4.05 -39.90 13.65
N PRO A 379 -3.21 -40.06 14.69
CA PRO A 379 -2.84 -38.95 15.54
C PRO A 379 -2.18 -37.89 14.66
N GLY A 380 -2.80 -36.71 14.60
CA GLY A 380 -2.28 -35.60 13.81
C GLY A 380 -0.80 -35.40 14.12
N GLY A 381 0.04 -35.33 13.08
CA GLY A 381 1.42 -34.89 13.23
C GLY A 381 1.45 -33.69 14.16
N GLN A 382 2.35 -33.72 15.15
CA GLN A 382 2.39 -32.80 16.28
C GLN A 382 2.11 -31.35 15.84
N ASN A 383 1.41 -30.59 16.68
CA ASN A 383 1.48 -29.14 16.57
C ASN A 383 2.96 -28.77 16.54
N ASP A 384 3.43 -28.23 15.43
CA ASP A 384 4.73 -27.57 15.36
C ASP A 384 4.62 -26.27 16.17
N ASP A 385 4.46 -26.38 17.49
CA ASP A 385 5.14 -25.47 18.40
C ASP A 385 6.64 -25.79 18.26
N ALA A 386 7.20 -25.49 17.08
CA ALA A 386 8.56 -25.86 16.74
C ALA A 386 9.48 -25.14 17.73
N ALA A 387 10.23 -25.94 18.50
CA ALA A 387 11.22 -25.43 19.43
C ALA A 387 12.13 -24.44 18.69
N ASN A 388 12.36 -23.27 19.29
CA ASN A 388 13.26 -22.25 18.73
C ASN A 388 14.56 -22.93 18.28
N LEU A 389 14.92 -22.82 17.00
CA LEU A 389 16.06 -23.53 16.41
C LEU A 389 17.36 -23.21 17.14
N CYS A 390 17.45 -22.01 17.69
CA CYS A 390 18.59 -21.55 18.48
C CYS A 390 18.77 -22.28 19.82
N ASN A 391 17.75 -22.99 20.29
CA ASN A 391 17.81 -23.82 21.50
C ASN A 391 18.18 -25.28 21.19
N THR A 392 18.46 -25.62 19.93
CA THR A 392 18.81 -27.00 19.53
C THR A 392 20.34 -27.19 19.45
N PRO A 393 20.99 -27.89 20.41
CA PRO A 393 22.45 -27.84 20.60
C PRO A 393 23.27 -28.47 19.45
N PHE A 394 22.64 -29.22 18.55
CA PHE A 394 23.33 -29.88 17.43
C PHE A 394 23.28 -29.08 16.12
N ARG A 395 22.50 -27.99 16.04
CA ARG A 395 22.34 -27.17 14.81
C ARG A 395 22.95 -25.77 14.93
N VAL A 396 23.46 -25.42 16.10
CA VAL A 396 24.02 -24.10 16.41
C VAL A 396 25.53 -24.22 16.63
N SER A 397 26.31 -23.39 15.95
CA SER A 397 27.74 -23.23 16.18
C SER A 397 28.06 -21.75 16.33
N ASN A 398 28.72 -21.37 17.42
CA ASN A 398 29.08 -19.97 17.74
C ASN A 398 27.90 -18.98 17.61
N GLY A 399 26.71 -19.38 18.05
CA GLY A 399 25.51 -18.53 17.99
C GLY A 399 24.92 -18.37 16.58
N ILE A 400 25.35 -19.18 15.60
CA ILE A 400 24.82 -19.21 14.24
C ILE A 400 24.09 -20.55 14.04
N VAL A 401 22.86 -20.47 13.55
CA VAL A 401 22.08 -21.64 13.10
C VAL A 401 22.20 -21.79 11.58
N THR A 402 22.42 -23.01 11.12
CA THR A 402 22.36 -23.34 9.69
C THR A 402 21.00 -23.95 9.36
N VAL A 403 20.32 -23.35 8.39
CA VAL A 403 19.03 -23.79 7.88
C VAL A 403 19.24 -24.37 6.50
N GLU A 404 18.75 -25.59 6.26
CA GLU A 404 18.90 -26.30 5.01
C GLU A 404 17.55 -26.44 4.30
N PHE A 405 17.45 -25.84 3.11
CA PHE A 405 16.39 -26.04 2.13
C PHE A 405 16.83 -27.11 1.11
N GLU A 406 15.97 -27.44 0.14
CA GLU A 406 16.24 -28.47 -0.88
C GLU A 406 17.56 -28.22 -1.64
N ASN A 407 17.75 -27.03 -2.20
CA ASN A 407 18.91 -26.70 -3.06
C ASN A 407 19.76 -25.54 -2.51
N MET A 408 19.60 -25.19 -1.24
CA MET A 408 20.25 -24.01 -0.65
C MET A 408 20.36 -24.13 0.87
N LYS A 409 21.39 -23.51 1.43
CA LYS A 409 21.57 -23.33 2.88
C LYS A 409 21.70 -21.85 3.20
N ILE A 410 21.13 -21.45 4.32
CA ILE A 410 21.33 -20.11 4.88
C ILE A 410 21.88 -20.22 6.29
N LYS A 411 22.71 -19.26 6.68
CA LYS A 411 23.22 -19.15 8.06
C LYS A 411 22.61 -17.93 8.72
N MET A 412 22.03 -18.10 9.90
CA MET A 412 21.32 -17.05 10.60
C MET A 412 21.89 -16.82 12.00
N SER A 413 21.92 -15.56 12.43
CA SER A 413 22.32 -15.20 13.80
C SER A 413 21.19 -15.54 14.78
N CYS A 414 21.51 -16.31 15.82
CA CYS A 414 20.58 -16.62 16.90
C CYS A 414 20.38 -15.48 17.90
N THR A 415 21.23 -14.45 17.86
CA THR A 415 21.06 -13.26 18.71
C THR A 415 20.27 -12.17 18.00
N LEU A 416 20.40 -12.07 16.66
CA LEU A 416 19.81 -10.98 15.89
C LEU A 416 18.63 -11.41 15.01
N GLY A 417 18.45 -12.71 14.75
CA GLY A 417 17.35 -13.19 13.90
C GLY A 417 17.50 -12.85 12.41
N VAL A 418 18.72 -12.62 11.93
CA VAL A 418 19.00 -12.15 10.56
C VAL A 418 19.91 -13.11 9.80
N ILE A 419 19.84 -13.05 8.47
CA ILE A 419 20.73 -13.80 7.57
C ILE A 419 22.17 -13.25 7.68
N THR A 420 23.15 -14.13 7.68
CA THR A 420 24.59 -13.78 7.68
C THR A 420 25.31 -14.28 6.43
N HIS A 421 24.89 -15.45 5.91
CA HIS A 421 25.48 -16.07 4.73
C HIS A 421 24.43 -16.89 3.97
N ILE A 422 24.66 -17.06 2.67
CA ILE A 422 23.90 -17.94 1.78
C ILE A 422 24.89 -18.88 1.08
N ALA A 423 24.54 -20.16 0.99
CA ALA A 423 25.30 -21.15 0.23
C ALA A 423 24.38 -21.96 -0.69
N GLY A 424 24.79 -22.15 -1.95
CA GLY A 424 24.08 -23.03 -2.89
C GLY A 424 24.57 -24.48 -2.86
N GLU A 425 24.08 -25.32 -3.78
CA GLU A 425 24.49 -26.74 -3.91
C GLU A 425 26.01 -26.96 -4.03
N ASP A 426 26.73 -26.03 -4.68
CA ASP A 426 28.19 -26.10 -4.85
C ASP A 426 28.98 -25.92 -3.53
N GLY A 427 28.29 -25.57 -2.44
CA GLY A 427 28.87 -25.38 -1.12
C GLY A 427 29.64 -24.07 -0.92
N GLU A 428 29.65 -23.16 -1.90
CA GLU A 428 30.24 -21.82 -1.73
C GLU A 428 29.46 -20.99 -0.71
N ASP A 429 30.16 -20.55 0.34
CA ASP A 429 29.61 -19.75 1.43
C ASP A 429 29.74 -18.26 1.10
N ILE A 430 28.65 -17.64 0.67
CA ILE A 430 28.61 -16.23 0.24
C ILE A 430 28.16 -15.37 1.41
N LYS A 431 28.97 -14.37 1.78
CA LYS A 431 28.62 -13.38 2.80
C LYS A 431 27.42 -12.54 2.35
N LEU A 432 26.35 -12.56 3.14
CA LEU A 432 25.19 -11.69 3.01
C LEU A 432 24.65 -11.39 4.41
N GLN A 433 25.16 -10.32 5.02
CA GLN A 433 24.73 -9.88 6.33
C GLN A 433 23.51 -8.96 6.18
N GLN A 434 22.36 -9.44 6.61
CA GLN A 434 21.11 -8.68 6.70
C GLN A 434 21.05 -7.93 8.03
N GLU A 435 20.55 -6.71 8.01
CA GLU A 435 20.37 -5.86 9.20
C GLU A 435 19.04 -5.12 9.09
N PHE A 436 18.28 -5.08 10.19
CA PHE A 436 17.11 -4.21 10.33
C PHE A 436 17.51 -2.99 11.15
N MET A 437 17.31 -1.81 10.58
CA MET A 437 17.74 -0.55 11.16
C MET A 437 16.64 0.50 10.95
N TYR A 438 16.77 1.66 11.57
CA TYR A 438 15.94 2.81 11.26
C TYR A 438 16.74 4.10 11.28
N TYR A 439 16.33 5.05 10.45
CA TYR A 439 16.73 6.44 10.61
C TYR A 439 15.71 7.15 11.50
N GLU A 440 16.18 7.94 12.45
CA GLU A 440 15.33 8.88 13.18
C GLU A 440 14.94 10.04 12.28
N SER A 441 13.64 10.33 12.20
CA SER A 441 13.11 11.44 11.42
C SER A 441 13.50 12.78 12.05
N ASN A 442 14.10 13.67 11.28
CA ASN A 442 14.40 15.02 11.74
C ASN A 442 13.12 15.87 11.83
N ASN A 443 12.89 16.55 12.95
CA ASN A 443 11.71 17.38 13.20
C ASN A 443 11.86 18.84 12.72
N GLY A 444 12.97 19.15 12.02
CA GLY A 444 13.32 20.51 11.64
C GLY A 444 13.93 21.29 12.80
N SER A 445 14.43 22.49 12.49
CA SER A 445 14.90 23.46 13.49
C SER A 445 14.48 24.87 13.08
N ALA A 446 14.67 25.83 13.99
CA ALA A 446 14.44 27.25 13.67
C ALA A 446 15.33 27.76 12.53
N GLU A 447 16.51 27.14 12.33
CA GLU A 447 17.47 27.50 11.28
C GLU A 447 17.18 26.78 9.97
N VAL A 448 16.75 25.51 10.04
CA VAL A 448 16.45 24.66 8.88
C VAL A 448 15.10 23.97 9.11
N ASN A 449 14.04 24.65 8.70
CA ASN A 449 12.67 24.17 8.81
C ASN A 449 12.30 23.22 7.66
N SER A 450 12.98 22.08 7.60
CA SER A 450 12.75 21.01 6.62
C SER A 450 12.72 19.67 7.35
N PRO A 451 11.63 19.32 8.05
CA PRO A 451 11.54 18.04 8.72
C PRO A 451 11.37 16.90 7.70
N SER A 452 11.61 15.66 8.16
CA SER A 452 11.18 14.46 7.43
C SER A 452 9.65 14.38 7.44
N GLY A 453 9.04 14.10 6.30
CA GLY A 453 7.59 14.06 6.14
C GLY A 453 7.17 13.16 4.98
N ALA A 454 6.02 13.42 4.37
CA ALA A 454 5.49 12.61 3.27
C ALA A 454 6.41 12.64 2.03
N TYR A 455 7.03 13.78 1.72
CA TYR A 455 7.95 13.96 0.59
C TYR A 455 9.41 13.83 1.02
N ILE A 456 9.79 14.57 2.07
CA ILE A 456 11.19 14.73 2.47
C ILE A 456 11.65 13.53 3.28
N PHE A 457 12.84 13.03 2.95
CA PHE A 457 13.62 12.18 3.83
C PHE A 457 14.81 12.98 4.35
N ARG A 458 14.79 13.29 5.64
CA ARG A 458 15.90 13.96 6.33
C ARG A 458 16.14 13.27 7.67
N PRO A 459 17.17 12.41 7.76
CA PRO A 459 17.47 11.74 9.01
C PRO A 459 18.18 12.69 9.99
N VAL A 460 17.99 12.49 11.30
CA VAL A 460 18.74 13.22 12.36
C VAL A 460 20.22 12.92 12.25
N SER A 461 20.55 11.63 12.14
CA SER A 461 21.91 11.10 11.97
C SER A 461 22.08 10.49 10.59
N GLN A 462 23.26 10.64 9.98
CA GLN A 462 23.58 9.98 8.70
C GLN A 462 23.92 8.49 8.88
N THR A 463 23.94 8.01 10.12
CA THR A 463 24.05 6.60 10.50
C THR A 463 22.72 6.15 11.10
N PRO A 464 22.09 5.07 10.61
CA PRO A 464 20.86 4.56 11.20
C PRO A 464 21.15 3.76 12.47
N GLU A 465 20.15 3.68 13.33
CA GLU A 465 20.16 2.92 14.58
C GLU A 465 19.69 1.47 14.34
N PRO A 466 20.30 0.48 15.02
CA PRO A 466 19.86 -0.90 14.92
C PRO A 466 18.49 -1.11 15.56
N ILE A 467 17.67 -1.98 14.95
CA ILE A 467 16.45 -2.46 15.57
C ILE A 467 16.80 -3.66 16.45
N GLU A 468 16.70 -3.46 17.75
CA GLU A 468 17.04 -4.50 18.71
C GLU A 468 15.98 -5.64 18.70
N PRO A 469 16.45 -6.91 18.72
CA PRO A 469 15.59 -8.06 18.93
C PRO A 469 15.06 -8.08 20.38
N SER A 470 13.87 -8.64 20.58
CA SER A 470 13.32 -8.82 21.92
C SER A 470 13.91 -10.06 22.59
N ASN A 471 13.70 -10.18 23.91
CA ASN A 471 13.99 -11.40 24.66
C ASN A 471 13.18 -12.62 24.18
N GLU A 472 12.15 -12.40 23.36
CA GLU A 472 11.28 -13.42 22.77
C GLU A 472 11.66 -13.77 21.33
N LEU A 473 12.87 -13.40 20.87
CA LEU A 473 13.37 -13.77 19.55
C LEU A 473 13.21 -15.28 19.30
N LYS A 474 12.44 -15.62 18.26
CA LYS A 474 12.16 -17.01 17.87
C LYS A 474 12.49 -17.21 16.41
N ILE A 475 13.42 -18.13 16.13
CA ILE A 475 13.65 -18.68 14.80
C ILE A 475 12.98 -20.05 14.77
N VAL A 476 11.93 -20.17 13.96
CA VAL A 476 11.06 -21.34 13.93
C VAL A 476 11.19 -21.98 12.56
N GLU A 477 11.50 -23.28 12.53
CA GLU A 477 11.36 -24.07 11.30
C GLU A 477 9.87 -24.10 10.93
N GLY A 478 9.56 -23.62 9.73
CA GLY A 478 8.25 -23.83 9.16
C GLY A 478 8.11 -25.26 8.66
N SER A 479 7.07 -25.47 7.86
CA SER A 479 6.69 -26.81 7.44
C SER A 479 7.67 -27.41 6.43
N ARG A 480 7.61 -28.73 6.29
CA ARG A 480 8.47 -29.50 5.40
C ARG A 480 7.66 -30.10 4.25
N THR A 481 8.31 -30.29 3.10
CA THR A 481 7.80 -31.11 2.01
C THR A 481 7.65 -32.56 2.46
N ARG A 482 6.93 -33.37 1.67
CA ARG A 482 6.83 -34.83 1.91
C ARG A 482 8.18 -35.54 1.95
N ASN A 483 9.16 -35.02 1.21
CA ASN A 483 10.52 -35.57 1.17
C ASN A 483 11.38 -35.07 2.34
N GLY A 484 10.82 -34.28 3.25
CA GLY A 484 11.49 -33.77 4.44
C GLY A 484 12.24 -32.46 4.24
N HIS A 485 12.16 -31.82 3.07
CA HIS A 485 12.84 -30.54 2.82
C HIS A 485 12.08 -29.40 3.49
N LEU A 486 12.80 -28.45 4.08
CA LEU A 486 12.18 -27.28 4.68
C LEU A 486 11.57 -26.38 3.61
N LEU A 487 10.38 -25.84 3.86
CA LEU A 487 9.72 -24.87 2.98
C LEU A 487 10.01 -23.43 3.40
N GLU A 488 10.01 -23.15 4.70
CA GLU A 488 10.19 -21.78 5.19
C GLU A 488 10.82 -21.74 6.57
N VAL A 489 11.36 -20.56 6.92
CA VAL A 489 11.74 -20.19 8.28
C VAL A 489 11.01 -18.92 8.65
N ARG A 490 10.49 -18.89 9.88
CA ARG A 490 9.84 -17.73 10.46
C ARG A 490 10.70 -17.16 11.56
N VAL A 491 10.85 -15.85 11.55
CA VAL A 491 11.59 -15.13 12.57
C VAL A 491 10.71 -14.05 13.19
N HIS A 492 10.45 -14.20 14.49
CA HIS A 492 9.83 -13.16 15.30
C HIS A 492 10.95 -12.37 15.97
N ILE A 493 11.25 -11.17 15.49
CA ILE A 493 12.39 -10.38 15.94
C ILE A 493 12.01 -9.60 17.20
N ASN A 494 10.90 -8.86 17.13
CA ASN A 494 10.33 -8.12 18.25
C ASN A 494 8.81 -7.90 18.01
N PRO A 495 8.06 -7.22 18.91
CA PRO A 495 6.60 -7.10 18.80
C PRO A 495 6.06 -6.42 17.53
N TRP A 496 6.89 -5.68 16.79
CA TRP A 496 6.47 -4.91 15.62
C TRP A 496 7.30 -5.24 14.35
N LEU A 497 8.16 -6.26 14.43
CA LEU A 497 9.01 -6.69 13.33
C LEU A 497 9.13 -8.22 13.28
N SER A 498 8.78 -8.79 12.13
CA SER A 498 9.02 -10.20 11.82
C SER A 498 9.41 -10.39 10.36
N GLN A 499 10.01 -11.55 10.06
CA GLN A 499 10.30 -11.94 8.68
C GLN A 499 10.02 -13.43 8.44
N ILE A 500 9.67 -13.76 7.21
CA ILE A 500 9.51 -15.12 6.70
C ILE A 500 10.46 -15.29 5.53
N ILE A 501 11.27 -16.35 5.56
CA ILE A 501 12.30 -16.64 4.56
C ILE A 501 11.98 -17.96 3.88
N ARG A 502 11.93 -17.95 2.55
CA ARG A 502 11.61 -19.13 1.72
C ARG A 502 12.58 -19.23 0.54
N PRO A 503 12.90 -20.43 0.04
CA PRO A 503 13.50 -20.57 -1.27
C PRO A 503 12.48 -20.13 -2.34
N ALA A 504 12.92 -19.43 -3.38
CA ALA A 504 12.01 -19.03 -4.44
C ALA A 504 11.56 -20.24 -5.27
N ALA A 505 10.25 -20.45 -5.39
CA ALA A 505 9.60 -21.62 -6.01
C ALA A 505 10.05 -21.96 -7.45
N SER A 506 10.58 -21.00 -8.20
CA SER A 506 10.48 -21.01 -9.68
C SER A 506 11.78 -21.16 -10.47
N THR A 507 12.95 -21.33 -9.86
CA THR A 507 14.19 -21.39 -10.66
C THR A 507 15.26 -22.29 -10.05
N ASN A 508 16.11 -22.87 -10.91
CA ASN A 508 17.42 -23.41 -10.52
C ASN A 508 18.40 -22.30 -10.04
N GLU A 509 17.89 -21.13 -9.64
CA GLU A 509 18.68 -19.99 -9.21
C GLU A 509 18.65 -19.87 -7.69
N LYS A 510 19.78 -19.40 -7.12
CA LYS A 510 19.99 -19.21 -5.68
C LYS A 510 19.23 -17.97 -5.19
N MET A 511 17.90 -17.99 -5.24
CA MET A 511 17.03 -16.88 -4.85
C MET A 511 16.22 -17.20 -3.59
N LEU A 512 16.12 -16.21 -2.70
CA LEU A 512 15.28 -16.23 -1.51
C LEU A 512 14.12 -15.26 -1.68
N ASP A 513 12.93 -15.69 -1.27
CA ASP A 513 11.83 -14.79 -0.94
C ASP A 513 11.95 -14.43 0.54
N VAL A 514 12.02 -13.13 0.84
CA VAL A 514 12.09 -12.58 2.19
C VAL A 514 10.90 -11.64 2.37
N SER A 515 9.87 -12.14 3.04
CA SER A 515 8.69 -11.38 3.39
C SER A 515 8.88 -10.73 4.76
N VAL A 516 8.86 -9.40 4.82
CA VAL A 516 9.02 -8.64 6.06
C VAL A 516 7.70 -8.01 6.46
N VAL A 517 7.41 -8.07 7.76
CA VAL A 517 6.22 -7.51 8.37
C VAL A 517 6.66 -6.47 9.39
N VAL A 518 6.26 -5.22 9.18
CA VAL A 518 6.64 -4.07 10.01
C VAL A 518 5.38 -3.35 10.47
N GLY A 519 5.28 -3.10 11.78
CA GLY A 519 4.26 -2.24 12.38
C GLY A 519 3.50 -2.91 13.53
N PRO A 520 2.85 -2.12 14.41
CA PRO A 520 2.90 -0.65 14.47
C PRO A 520 4.29 -0.11 14.81
N ILE A 521 4.80 0.87 14.05
CA ILE A 521 6.13 1.44 14.29
C ILE A 521 6.07 2.26 15.60
N PRO A 522 6.88 1.92 16.63
CA PRO A 522 6.84 2.63 17.90
C PRO A 522 7.46 4.02 17.75
N VAL A 523 6.76 5.03 18.24
CA VAL A 523 7.22 6.43 18.23
C VAL A 523 7.50 6.98 19.63
N ALA A 524 7.03 6.30 20.67
CA ALA A 524 7.39 6.61 22.05
C ALA A 524 8.89 6.33 22.31
N PRO A 525 9.53 7.02 23.27
CA PRO A 525 10.79 6.56 23.81
C PRO A 525 10.60 5.21 24.49
N SER A 526 11.57 4.29 24.32
CA SER A 526 11.51 3.05 25.08
C SER A 526 11.76 3.34 26.57
N ILE A 527 11.01 2.70 27.47
CA ILE A 527 11.17 2.85 28.94
C ILE A 527 12.61 2.52 29.38
N THR A 528 13.33 1.73 28.57
CA THR A 528 14.73 1.34 28.72
C THR A 528 15.78 2.37 28.27
N GLU A 529 15.41 3.39 27.47
CA GLU A 529 16.34 4.41 26.96
C GLU A 529 16.60 5.56 27.93
N SER A 530 15.90 5.62 29.06
CA SER A 530 16.01 6.71 30.03
C SER A 530 17.27 6.70 30.91
N SER A 531 18.14 5.68 30.83
CA SER A 531 19.27 5.53 31.77
C SER A 531 20.67 5.75 31.19
N ALA A 532 20.83 6.06 29.90
CA ALA A 532 22.16 6.18 29.29
C ALA A 532 22.33 7.48 28.48
N SER A 533 22.42 8.62 29.19
CA SER A 533 23.11 9.88 28.79
C SER A 533 22.43 11.18 29.25
N ALA A 534 21.72 11.17 30.39
CA ALA A 534 21.29 12.40 31.05
C ALA A 534 22.46 13.15 31.72
N THR A 535 23.44 13.60 30.94
CA THR A 535 24.41 14.63 31.31
C THR A 535 24.73 15.51 30.11
N GLN A 536 23.74 16.24 29.61
CA GLN A 536 23.99 17.49 28.90
C GLN A 536 22.77 18.41 29.01
N GLU A 537 23.03 19.67 29.32
CA GLU A 537 22.05 20.70 29.64
C GLU A 537 20.94 20.80 28.59
N MET A 538 19.70 20.50 29.00
CA MET A 538 18.52 20.64 28.15
C MET A 538 18.20 22.12 27.91
N SER A 539 18.18 22.51 26.64
CA SER A 539 17.60 23.78 26.17
C SER A 539 16.08 23.82 26.48
N PRO A 540 15.50 24.95 26.93
CA PRO A 540 14.12 25.04 27.38
C PRO A 540 13.08 25.18 26.24
N GLN A 541 13.21 24.38 25.19
CA GLN A 541 12.12 24.01 24.29
C GLN A 541 12.13 22.49 24.16
N ALA A 542 11.51 21.80 25.12
CA ALA A 542 11.49 20.35 25.14
C ALA A 542 10.77 19.83 23.89
N ALA A 543 11.56 19.30 22.95
CA ALA A 543 11.08 18.45 21.88
C ALA A 543 10.21 17.35 22.48
N SER A 544 9.11 17.05 21.79
CA SER A 544 8.30 15.86 22.05
C SER A 544 9.23 14.66 22.34
N PRO A 545 9.00 13.85 23.39
CA PRO A 545 9.75 12.61 23.63
C PRO A 545 9.61 11.59 22.47
N TRP A 546 8.70 11.89 21.55
CA TRP A 546 8.32 11.09 20.40
C TRP A 546 9.31 11.22 19.25
N VAL A 547 9.79 10.09 18.74
CA VAL A 547 10.77 10.01 17.64
C VAL A 547 10.16 9.24 16.47
N GLY A 548 10.01 9.93 15.33
CA GLY A 548 9.64 9.30 14.06
C GLY A 548 10.73 8.35 13.58
N LYS A 549 10.33 7.22 12.97
CA LYS A 549 11.26 6.16 12.55
C LYS A 549 11.03 5.78 11.10
N GLU A 550 12.13 5.67 10.36
CA GLU A 550 12.16 5.32 8.95
C GLU A 550 12.93 4.02 8.79
N VAL A 551 12.19 2.92 8.76
CA VAL A 551 12.69 1.54 8.88
C VAL A 551 13.31 1.09 7.57
N ILE A 552 14.52 0.56 7.65
CA ILE A 552 15.27 0.01 6.52
C ILE A 552 15.63 -1.46 6.76
N VAL A 553 15.76 -2.20 5.66
CA VAL A 553 16.53 -3.45 5.62
C VAL A 553 17.81 -3.20 4.82
N ARG A 554 18.95 -3.56 5.40
CA ARG A 554 20.27 -3.42 4.78
C ARG A 554 20.89 -4.78 4.55
N TYR A 555 21.59 -4.94 3.43
CA TYR A 555 22.38 -6.11 3.09
C TYR A 555 23.83 -5.71 2.84
N THR A 556 24.74 -6.33 3.59
CA THR A 556 26.19 -6.11 3.52
C THR A 556 26.88 -7.36 2.98
N THR A 557 27.70 -7.17 1.94
CA THR A 557 28.43 -8.24 1.22
C THR A 557 29.93 -7.95 1.16
N ASP A 558 30.69 -8.82 0.49
CA ASP A 558 32.10 -8.59 0.14
C ASP A 558 32.30 -8.04 -1.29
N ILE A 559 31.21 -7.63 -1.95
CA ILE A 559 31.21 -7.06 -3.31
C ILE A 559 31.97 -5.73 -3.33
N LYS A 560 32.90 -5.60 -4.27
CA LYS A 560 33.74 -4.40 -4.45
C LYS A 560 33.07 -3.44 -5.44
N SER A 561 31.99 -2.80 -4.99
CA SER A 561 31.14 -1.94 -5.83
C SER A 561 31.73 -0.56 -6.17
N LYS A 562 32.74 -0.07 -5.44
CA LYS A 562 33.44 1.21 -5.71
C LYS A 562 32.48 2.41 -5.86
N GLY A 563 31.49 2.50 -4.99
CA GLY A 563 30.45 3.55 -5.00
C GLY A 563 29.39 3.42 -6.11
N VAL A 564 29.41 2.34 -6.91
CA VAL A 564 28.48 2.14 -8.03
C VAL A 564 27.37 1.17 -7.66
N PHE A 565 26.13 1.55 -7.97
CA PHE A 565 24.96 0.69 -7.81
C PHE A 565 23.97 0.96 -8.95
N TYR A 566 22.94 0.13 -9.08
CA TYR A 566 22.01 0.20 -10.19
C TYR A 566 20.57 0.15 -9.70
N THR A 567 19.73 1.04 -10.19
CA THR A 567 18.29 1.10 -9.85
C THR A 567 17.47 1.08 -11.12
N ASP A 568 16.29 0.47 -11.11
CA ASP A 568 15.42 0.50 -12.27
C ASP A 568 14.78 1.88 -12.51
N ALA A 569 14.46 2.19 -13.77
CA ALA A 569 13.61 3.32 -14.15
C ALA A 569 12.20 2.81 -14.51
N ASN A 570 11.25 2.98 -13.58
CA ASN A 570 9.84 2.59 -13.73
C ASN A 570 9.64 1.11 -14.15
N GLY A 571 10.44 0.20 -13.61
CA GLY A 571 10.39 -1.23 -13.93
C GLY A 571 11.02 -1.62 -15.25
N ARG A 572 11.80 -0.72 -15.88
CA ARG A 572 12.41 -0.93 -17.20
C ARG A 572 13.94 -1.03 -17.13
N GLU A 573 14.65 -0.09 -17.76
CA GLU A 573 16.11 -0.12 -17.84
C GLU A 573 16.75 0.17 -16.48
N MET A 574 17.91 -0.44 -16.24
CA MET A 574 18.72 -0.13 -15.06
C MET A 574 19.53 1.14 -15.29
N GLN A 575 19.38 2.10 -14.38
CA GLN A 575 20.19 3.30 -14.31
C GLN A 575 21.41 3.04 -13.43
N ARG A 576 22.58 3.44 -13.93
CA ARG A 576 23.84 3.37 -13.19
C ARG A 576 23.91 4.58 -12.28
N ARG A 577 23.98 4.35 -10.98
CA ARG A 577 24.13 5.38 -9.93
C ARG A 577 25.56 5.35 -9.41
N VAL A 578 26.08 6.53 -9.11
CA VAL A 578 27.37 6.69 -8.44
C VAL A 578 27.12 7.51 -7.18
N ARG A 579 27.45 6.95 -6.03
CA ARG A 579 27.30 7.62 -4.74
C ARG A 579 28.05 8.95 -4.75
N ASP A 580 27.40 10.00 -4.26
CA ASP A 580 27.93 11.36 -4.15
C ASP A 580 28.35 12.00 -5.49
N HIS A 581 27.71 11.60 -6.58
CA HIS A 581 28.02 12.12 -7.91
C HIS A 581 26.76 12.49 -8.71
N ARG A 582 26.90 13.52 -9.56
CA ARG A 582 25.93 13.95 -10.57
C ARG A 582 26.69 14.27 -11.84
N GLU A 583 26.19 13.78 -12.98
CA GLU A 583 26.88 13.91 -14.27
C GLU A 583 26.96 15.38 -14.72
N ASN A 584 25.87 16.13 -14.54
CA ASN A 584 25.67 17.42 -15.19
C ASN A 584 25.97 18.64 -14.29
N TRP A 585 26.25 18.46 -12.99
CA TRP A 585 26.56 19.55 -12.07
C TRP A 585 27.38 19.10 -10.85
N PRO A 586 28.16 19.99 -10.22
CA PRO A 586 28.85 19.67 -8.96
C PRO A 586 27.84 19.51 -7.82
N LEU A 587 27.88 18.36 -7.14
CA LEU A 587 27.04 18.06 -5.99
C LEU A 587 27.54 18.82 -4.75
N ARG A 588 26.61 19.44 -4.00
CA ARG A 588 26.90 20.05 -2.70
C ARG A 588 26.86 18.98 -1.60
N ASP A 589 27.77 19.10 -0.63
CA ASP A 589 27.87 18.12 0.46
C ASP A 589 26.87 18.41 1.58
N THR A 590 25.58 18.16 1.31
CA THR A 590 24.49 18.20 2.30
C THR A 590 23.66 16.92 2.21
N GLU A 591 23.21 16.37 3.34
CA GLU A 591 22.41 15.13 3.45
C GLU A 591 22.97 13.90 2.68
N PRO A 592 24.14 13.35 3.07
CA PRO A 592 24.79 12.23 2.37
C PRO A 592 23.97 10.96 2.22
N VAL A 593 23.04 10.69 3.13
CA VAL A 593 22.10 9.56 2.97
C VAL A 593 21.02 9.93 1.96
N SER A 594 20.22 10.97 2.25
CA SER A 594 19.02 11.30 1.47
C SER A 594 19.30 11.63 0.01
N ARG A 595 20.45 12.27 -0.29
CA ARG A 595 20.85 12.60 -1.66
C ARG A 595 21.22 11.39 -2.52
N ASN A 596 21.48 10.24 -1.89
CA ASN A 596 21.85 9.02 -2.58
C ASN A 596 20.70 7.99 -2.62
N TYR A 597 19.52 8.33 -2.11
CA TYR A 597 18.31 7.51 -2.26
C TYR A 597 17.68 7.71 -3.64
N TYR A 598 17.22 6.60 -4.22
CA TYR A 598 16.58 6.55 -5.53
C TYR A 598 15.31 5.68 -5.47
N PRO A 599 14.34 5.88 -6.38
CA PRO A 599 13.14 5.05 -6.44
C PRO A 599 13.48 3.67 -6.99
N ILE A 600 13.04 2.63 -6.29
CA ILE A 600 13.13 1.23 -6.68
C ILE A 600 11.71 0.74 -6.95
N ASN A 601 11.35 0.50 -8.22
CA ASN A 601 10.01 0.03 -8.56
C ASN A 601 9.97 -1.49 -8.76
N THR A 602 11.10 -2.10 -9.10
CA THR A 602 11.23 -3.53 -9.34
C THR A 602 12.56 -4.11 -8.87
N ARG A 603 13.69 -3.39 -9.00
CA ARG A 603 15.01 -3.97 -8.71
C ARG A 603 16.12 -2.96 -8.36
N LEU A 604 16.96 -3.37 -7.43
CA LEU A 604 18.18 -2.69 -6.98
C LEU A 604 19.35 -3.69 -7.04
N SER A 605 20.50 -3.28 -7.58
CA SER A 605 21.64 -4.17 -7.75
C SER A 605 22.98 -3.51 -7.38
N ILE A 606 23.89 -4.32 -6.85
CA ILE A 606 25.33 -4.03 -6.77
C ILE A 606 26.13 -5.17 -7.38
N ARG A 607 27.30 -4.86 -7.92
CA ARG A 607 28.23 -5.86 -8.47
C ARG A 607 29.67 -5.43 -8.30
N ASP A 608 30.59 -6.37 -8.45
CA ASP A 608 32.01 -6.02 -8.55
C ASP A 608 32.24 -5.14 -9.78
N GLU A 609 32.89 -4.00 -9.59
CA GLU A 609 33.19 -3.09 -10.72
C GLU A 609 34.30 -3.65 -11.62
N GLN A 610 35.10 -4.59 -11.10
CA GLN A 610 36.14 -5.31 -11.84
C GLN A 610 36.11 -6.79 -11.48
N MET A 611 36.41 -7.65 -12.45
CA MET A 611 36.55 -9.08 -12.23
C MET A 611 37.57 -9.36 -11.13
N ASP A 612 37.21 -10.18 -10.15
CA ASP A 612 38.10 -10.50 -9.04
C ASP A 612 39.26 -11.38 -9.53
N SER A 613 40.49 -10.96 -9.25
CA SER A 613 41.70 -11.59 -9.78
C SER A 613 41.90 -13.04 -9.31
N ALA A 614 41.36 -13.41 -8.14
CA ALA A 614 41.53 -14.73 -7.56
C ALA A 614 40.45 -15.71 -8.04
N SER A 615 39.17 -15.31 -7.95
CA SER A 615 38.03 -16.15 -8.37
C SER A 615 37.76 -16.12 -9.87
N LYS A 616 38.21 -15.08 -10.59
CA LYS A 616 37.88 -14.80 -12.00
C LYS A 616 36.37 -14.66 -12.26
N LEU A 617 35.62 -14.23 -11.25
CA LEU A 617 34.18 -14.01 -11.33
C LEU A 617 33.83 -12.54 -11.05
N ILE A 618 32.61 -12.15 -11.43
CA ILE A 618 31.97 -10.89 -11.02
C ILE A 618 30.82 -11.29 -10.09
N LYS A 619 30.92 -10.96 -8.80
CA LYS A 619 29.83 -11.15 -7.86
C LYS A 619 28.78 -10.07 -8.09
N THR A 620 27.51 -10.44 -8.03
CA THR A 620 26.37 -9.54 -8.17
C THR A 620 25.31 -9.91 -7.14
N LEU A 621 24.77 -8.91 -6.46
CA LEU A 621 23.58 -9.03 -5.64
C LEU A 621 22.45 -8.25 -6.32
N ASN A 622 21.30 -8.90 -6.48
CA ASN A 622 20.08 -8.29 -7.00
C ASN A 622 18.99 -8.41 -5.94
N LEU A 623 18.34 -7.31 -5.60
CA LEU A 623 17.11 -7.28 -4.82
C LEU A 623 15.95 -6.97 -5.74
N TYR A 624 14.88 -7.74 -5.61
CA TYR A 624 13.62 -7.50 -6.31
C TYR A 624 12.56 -7.06 -5.31
N THR A 625 11.76 -6.07 -5.66
CA THR A 625 10.76 -5.49 -4.76
C THR A 625 9.35 -5.79 -5.24
N ASP A 626 8.44 -5.97 -4.27
CA ASP A 626 7.04 -6.31 -4.50
C ASP A 626 6.14 -5.05 -4.65
N ARG A 627 6.74 -3.88 -4.45
CA ARG A 627 6.17 -2.52 -4.50
C ARG A 627 7.26 -1.49 -4.74
N SER A 628 6.85 -0.25 -5.00
CA SER A 628 7.78 0.88 -5.04
C SER A 628 8.32 1.19 -3.64
N VAL A 629 9.63 1.38 -3.51
CA VAL A 629 10.32 1.76 -2.26
C VAL A 629 11.51 2.67 -2.58
N GLY A 630 12.00 3.42 -1.60
CA GLY A 630 13.29 4.09 -1.66
C GLY A 630 14.44 3.13 -1.33
N GLY A 631 15.56 3.25 -2.05
CA GLY A 631 16.74 2.44 -1.78
C GLY A 631 18.04 3.10 -2.23
N SER A 632 19.16 2.59 -1.70
CA SER A 632 20.49 3.14 -1.96
C SER A 632 21.62 2.12 -1.72
N SER A 633 22.86 2.56 -2.00
CA SER A 633 24.12 1.94 -1.60
C SER A 633 24.98 2.99 -0.88
N ILE A 634 24.82 3.10 0.45
CA ILE A 634 25.48 4.13 1.26
C ILE A 634 26.96 3.82 1.53
N SER A 635 27.35 2.54 1.54
CA SER A 635 28.76 2.12 1.58
C SER A 635 29.05 1.06 0.53
N ASP A 636 30.33 0.85 0.22
CA ASP A 636 30.75 -0.20 -0.71
C ASP A 636 30.34 -1.59 -0.21
N GLY A 637 29.87 -2.44 -1.13
CA GLY A 637 29.37 -3.77 -0.80
C GLY A 637 28.02 -3.78 -0.05
N GLN A 638 27.41 -2.62 0.19
CA GLN A 638 26.14 -2.49 0.88
C GLN A 638 25.02 -1.99 -0.03
N ILE A 639 23.81 -2.50 0.17
CA ILE A 639 22.57 -1.92 -0.33
C ILE A 639 21.51 -1.92 0.76
N GLU A 640 20.61 -0.94 0.71
CA GLU A 640 19.50 -0.83 1.65
C GLU A 640 18.21 -0.41 0.96
N LEU A 641 17.09 -0.87 1.52
CA LEU A 641 15.73 -0.50 1.13
C LEU A 641 15.01 0.05 2.35
N MET A 642 14.38 1.21 2.20
CA MET A 642 13.47 1.74 3.20
C MET A 642 12.08 1.12 3.00
N ILE A 643 11.65 0.33 3.97
CA ILE A 643 10.48 -0.56 3.85
C ILE A 643 9.22 0.04 4.48
N HIS A 644 9.36 0.93 5.47
CA HIS A 644 8.25 1.66 6.07
C HIS A 644 8.77 2.93 6.79
N ARG A 645 7.89 3.90 7.02
CA ARG A 645 8.21 5.20 7.61
C ARG A 645 7.01 5.68 8.41
N ARG A 646 7.27 6.27 9.56
CA ARG A 646 6.29 6.99 10.38
C ARG A 646 6.93 8.29 10.86
N CYS A 647 6.49 9.41 10.28
CA CYS A 647 7.04 10.75 10.53
C CYS A 647 6.03 11.58 11.31
N LEU A 648 6.46 12.26 12.36
CA LEU A 648 5.57 12.96 13.30
C LEU A 648 5.35 14.44 12.96
N HIS A 649 5.93 14.92 11.87
CA HIS A 649 5.83 16.30 11.42
C HIS A 649 5.45 16.36 9.94
N ASP A 650 4.72 17.41 9.56
CA ASP A 650 4.52 17.80 8.17
C ASP A 650 5.80 18.45 7.64
N ASP A 651 6.16 18.17 6.39
CA ASP A 651 7.36 18.72 5.74
C ASP A 651 7.14 20.08 5.08
N TYR A 652 5.97 20.71 5.33
CA TYR A 652 5.60 22.05 4.92
C TYR A 652 5.58 22.25 3.40
N LEU A 653 5.31 21.18 2.66
CA LEU A 653 5.18 21.18 1.20
C LEU A 653 3.73 21.18 0.71
N GLY A 654 2.78 21.45 1.60
CA GLY A 654 1.37 21.76 1.26
C GLY A 654 0.35 20.72 1.70
N VAL A 655 0.76 19.53 2.12
CA VAL A 655 -0.17 18.48 2.61
C VAL A 655 -0.78 18.88 3.94
N GLY A 656 0.04 19.41 4.85
CA GLY A 656 -0.41 19.90 6.15
C GLY A 656 -0.79 18.80 7.13
N ASP A 657 -0.34 17.56 6.90
CA ASP A 657 -0.53 16.41 7.79
C ASP A 657 0.80 15.62 7.93
N PRO A 658 1.18 15.17 9.13
CA PRO A 658 2.30 14.26 9.29
C PRO A 658 2.01 12.88 8.64
N LEU A 659 3.06 12.16 8.24
CA LEU A 659 2.96 10.76 7.80
C LEU A 659 2.88 9.82 9.01
N ASP A 660 1.74 9.86 9.70
CA ASP A 660 1.50 9.17 10.98
C ASP A 660 0.46 8.04 10.86
N GLU A 661 0.63 7.16 9.87
CA GLU A 661 -0.18 5.95 9.77
C GLU A 661 0.34 4.91 10.78
N PRO A 662 -0.42 4.53 11.82
CA PRO A 662 0.03 3.56 12.82
C PRO A 662 0.07 2.12 12.27
N GLY A 663 -0.37 1.90 11.02
CA GLY A 663 -0.66 0.58 10.46
C GLY A 663 -2.13 0.21 10.61
N TYR A 664 -2.45 -1.08 10.46
CA TYR A 664 -3.82 -1.57 10.62
C TYR A 664 -4.28 -1.37 12.07
N VAL A 665 -5.21 -0.44 12.27
CA VAL A 665 -5.92 -0.26 13.53
C VAL A 665 -7.11 -1.22 13.50
N SER A 666 -7.11 -2.23 14.35
CA SER A 666 -8.30 -3.05 14.56
C SER A 666 -9.44 -2.15 15.05
N TYR A 667 -10.60 -2.23 14.40
CA TYR A 667 -11.86 -1.79 14.97
C TYR A 667 -12.59 -3.02 15.53
N PRO A 668 -13.13 -2.98 16.77
CA PRO A 668 -12.93 -1.91 17.74
C PRO A 668 -11.49 -1.77 18.22
N GLY A 669 -11.03 -0.56 18.57
CA GLY A 669 -9.66 -0.35 19.06
C GLY A 669 -9.58 0.80 20.05
N TRP A 670 -8.75 0.64 21.08
CA TRP A 670 -8.56 1.69 22.10
C TRP A 670 -7.69 2.81 21.55
N LYS A 671 -8.12 4.05 21.80
CA LYS A 671 -7.44 5.27 21.42
C LYS A 671 -7.19 6.10 22.67
N GLN A 672 -6.00 5.99 23.26
CA GLN A 672 -5.66 6.68 24.50
C GLN A 672 -5.48 8.21 24.33
N THR A 673 -5.87 8.98 25.32
CA THR A 673 -5.73 10.44 25.33
C THR A 673 -5.21 10.92 26.68
N SER A 674 -4.53 12.08 26.67
CA SER A 674 -3.92 12.70 27.85
C SER A 674 -4.93 13.38 28.76
N ASP A 675 -4.44 13.88 29.90
CA ASP A 675 -5.15 14.77 30.83
C ASP A 675 -6.43 14.21 31.43
N CYS A 676 -6.52 12.87 31.50
CA CYS A 676 -7.68 12.16 32.02
C CYS A 676 -9.00 12.50 31.31
N LYS A 677 -8.94 12.92 30.04
CA LYS A 677 -10.09 13.27 29.22
C LYS A 677 -10.11 12.47 27.93
N ALA A 678 -11.25 11.89 27.59
CA ALA A 678 -11.47 11.11 26.38
C ALA A 678 -11.30 11.89 25.07
N ASP A 679 -11.32 13.22 25.12
CA ASP A 679 -11.08 14.13 24.01
C ASP A 679 -9.78 14.96 24.18
N GLY A 680 -8.91 14.53 25.10
CA GLY A 680 -7.58 15.08 25.30
C GLY A 680 -6.65 14.87 24.11
N VAL A 681 -5.40 15.31 24.25
CA VAL A 681 -4.37 15.12 23.21
C VAL A 681 -4.17 13.62 23.00
N ARG A 682 -4.05 13.19 21.74
CA ARG A 682 -3.90 11.77 21.40
C ARG A 682 -2.53 11.23 21.86
N GLU A 683 -2.57 10.00 22.38
CA GLU A 683 -1.42 9.18 22.82
C GLU A 683 -1.41 7.85 22.03
N PRO A 684 -1.08 7.86 20.71
CA PRO A 684 -1.24 6.71 19.82
C PRO A 684 -0.44 5.45 20.18
N GLU A 685 0.62 5.60 20.96
CA GLU A 685 1.48 4.55 21.48
C GLU A 685 0.87 3.75 22.63
N ASN A 686 -0.07 4.37 23.35
CA ASN A 686 -0.79 3.74 24.44
C ASN A 686 -2.14 3.20 23.95
N ASP A 687 -2.38 3.28 22.64
CA ASP A 687 -3.45 2.55 21.99
C ASP A 687 -3.28 1.07 22.31
N LYS A 688 -4.39 0.45 22.69
CA LYS A 688 -4.45 -0.96 23.05
C LYS A 688 -5.30 -1.69 22.04
N ASP A 689 -5.03 -2.98 21.90
CA ASP A 689 -5.87 -3.85 21.08
C ASP A 689 -7.30 -3.94 21.64
N VAL A 690 -8.18 -4.54 20.86
CA VAL A 690 -9.62 -4.67 21.18
C VAL A 690 -9.90 -5.42 22.48
N THR A 691 -9.05 -6.40 22.84
CA THR A 691 -9.23 -7.30 23.99
C THR A 691 -8.54 -6.84 25.26
N SER A 692 -7.61 -5.89 25.14
CA SER A 692 -6.86 -5.34 26.25
C SER A 692 -7.76 -4.73 27.32
N ILE A 693 -7.48 -5.05 28.58
CA ILE A 693 -8.19 -4.47 29.72
C ILE A 693 -7.70 -3.03 29.93
N LEU A 694 -8.64 -2.10 29.84
CA LEU A 694 -8.50 -0.69 30.10
C LEU A 694 -8.67 -0.47 31.60
N SER A 695 -7.59 -0.02 32.25
CA SER A 695 -7.59 0.29 33.67
C SER A 695 -8.29 1.62 33.95
N SER A 696 -8.76 1.84 35.18
CA SER A 696 -9.54 3.03 35.51
C SER A 696 -8.72 4.33 35.52
N ASP A 697 -7.39 4.26 35.43
CA ASP A 697 -6.46 5.39 35.52
C ASP A 697 -6.07 5.99 34.17
N ILE A 698 -6.58 5.45 33.07
CA ILE A 698 -6.34 5.95 31.71
C ILE A 698 -7.59 6.58 31.13
N SER A 699 -7.42 7.48 30.16
CA SER A 699 -8.52 8.10 29.39
C SER A 699 -8.33 7.88 27.91
N GLY A 700 -9.42 7.91 27.15
CA GLY A 700 -9.38 7.63 25.72
C GLY A 700 -10.75 7.34 25.16
N PHE A 701 -10.77 6.72 23.99
CA PHE A 701 -12.01 6.22 23.41
C PHE A 701 -11.79 4.90 22.70
N CYS A 702 -12.76 3.99 22.80
CA CYS A 702 -12.85 2.86 21.90
C CYS A 702 -13.44 3.34 20.57
N ALA A 703 -12.65 3.30 19.51
CA ALA A 703 -13.13 3.52 18.16
C ALA A 703 -13.78 2.21 17.70
N CYS A 704 -15.11 2.17 17.63
CA CYS A 704 -15.88 0.96 17.30
C CYS A 704 -16.01 0.74 15.79
N ASP A 705 -16.11 1.84 15.04
CA ASP A 705 -16.03 1.91 13.58
C ASP A 705 -15.50 3.30 13.15
N GLU A 706 -15.50 3.60 11.86
CA GLU A 706 -15.03 4.88 11.29
C GLU A 706 -15.72 6.12 11.89
N THR A 707 -16.96 5.98 12.37
CA THR A 707 -17.81 7.08 12.83
C THR A 707 -18.19 7.01 14.31
N HIS A 708 -18.18 5.81 14.89
CA HIS A 708 -18.64 5.55 16.25
C HIS A 708 -17.47 5.41 17.21
N LYS A 709 -17.47 6.25 18.25
CA LYS A 709 -16.50 6.23 19.35
C LYS A 709 -17.22 6.15 20.69
N VAL A 710 -16.76 5.26 21.57
CA VAL A 710 -17.19 5.19 22.98
C VAL A 710 -16.09 5.81 23.82
N LYS A 711 -16.39 6.92 24.49
CA LYS A 711 -15.43 7.77 25.20
C LYS A 711 -15.34 7.41 26.67
N PHE A 712 -14.14 7.48 27.23
CA PHE A 712 -13.81 7.12 28.61
C PHE A 712 -12.85 8.16 29.20
N ASP A 713 -13.32 8.93 30.18
CA ASP A 713 -12.45 9.74 31.05
C ASP A 713 -11.85 8.84 32.15
N CYS A 714 -10.80 9.30 32.84
CA CYS A 714 -10.29 8.56 34.00
C CYS A 714 -11.40 8.33 35.05
N GLY A 715 -11.28 7.23 35.79
CA GLY A 715 -12.26 6.77 36.78
C GLY A 715 -13.35 5.89 36.22
N HIS A 716 -13.27 5.50 34.94
CA HIS A 716 -14.16 4.50 34.36
C HIS A 716 -13.94 3.10 34.97
N GLU A 717 -14.97 2.26 34.98
CA GLU A 717 -14.81 0.85 35.37
C GLU A 717 -13.89 0.13 34.38
N SER A 718 -13.11 -0.84 34.86
CA SER A 718 -12.22 -1.59 33.97
C SER A 718 -13.02 -2.33 32.91
N THR A 719 -12.67 -2.11 31.65
CA THR A 719 -13.42 -2.62 30.49
C THR A 719 -12.46 -2.94 29.36
N SER A 720 -12.92 -3.56 28.28
CA SER A 720 -12.16 -3.72 27.04
C SER A 720 -12.91 -3.05 25.89
N CYS A 721 -12.24 -2.76 24.78
CA CYS A 721 -12.96 -2.23 23.62
C CYS A 721 -13.87 -3.26 22.96
N ALA A 722 -13.61 -4.56 23.14
CA ALA A 722 -14.53 -5.64 22.76
C ALA A 722 -15.86 -5.55 23.52
N ASP A 723 -15.80 -5.22 24.80
CA ASP A 723 -16.98 -5.09 25.67
C ASP A 723 -17.68 -3.73 25.49
N ALA A 724 -16.90 -2.66 25.33
CA ALA A 724 -17.39 -1.31 25.14
C ALA A 724 -18.06 -1.08 23.77
N CYS A 725 -17.63 -1.82 22.74
CA CYS A 725 -18.14 -1.76 21.39
C CYS A 725 -18.91 -3.05 21.03
N PRO A 726 -20.17 -3.21 21.49
CA PRO A 726 -20.94 -4.42 21.22
C PRO A 726 -21.16 -4.61 19.72
N SER A 727 -20.85 -5.80 19.24
CA SER A 727 -21.10 -6.28 17.89
C SER A 727 -22.58 -6.61 17.67
N SER A 728 -23.46 -5.61 17.66
CA SER A 728 -24.79 -5.76 17.04
C SER A 728 -25.46 -4.41 16.74
N PRO A 729 -26.24 -4.32 15.64
CA PRO A 729 -26.98 -3.11 15.28
C PRO A 729 -27.98 -2.73 16.39
N LYS A 730 -28.19 -1.42 16.58
CA LYS A 730 -29.13 -0.92 17.59
C LYS A 730 -30.56 -1.21 17.12
N CYS A 731 -31.12 -2.34 17.55
CA CYS A 731 -32.54 -2.64 17.34
C CYS A 731 -33.37 -2.53 18.63
N ARG A 732 -34.63 -2.09 18.52
CA ARG A 732 -35.64 -2.15 19.61
C ARG A 732 -37.00 -2.56 19.09
N PHE A 733 -37.76 -3.27 19.91
CA PHE A 733 -39.16 -3.56 19.61
C PHE A 733 -40.03 -2.38 20.00
N ARG A 734 -40.85 -1.94 19.06
CA ARG A 734 -41.81 -0.85 19.19
C ARG A 734 -43.21 -1.43 19.22
N ARG A 735 -43.78 -1.58 20.42
CA ARG A 735 -45.12 -2.16 20.60
C ARG A 735 -46.25 -1.29 20.07
N THR A 736 -47.22 -1.91 19.41
CA THR A 736 -48.46 -1.28 18.95
C THR A 736 -49.67 -2.04 19.49
N GLY A 737 -50.78 -1.33 19.66
CA GLY A 737 -52.06 -1.90 20.10
C GLY A 737 -52.89 -2.43 18.94
N GLY A 738 -53.88 -3.28 19.26
CA GLY A 738 -54.87 -3.75 18.29
C GLY A 738 -54.40 -4.91 17.40
N CYS A 739 -53.31 -5.60 17.76
CA CYS A 739 -52.74 -6.70 16.98
C CYS A 739 -52.25 -6.32 15.57
N ASP A 740 -52.02 -5.03 15.34
CA ASP A 740 -51.57 -4.46 14.08
C ASP A 740 -50.21 -3.77 14.29
N PRO A 741 -49.14 -4.16 13.56
CA PRO A 741 -47.83 -3.51 13.64
C PRO A 741 -47.85 -2.01 13.26
N HIS A 742 -48.90 -1.53 12.61
CA HIS A 742 -49.13 -0.11 12.30
C HIS A 742 -50.20 0.54 13.18
N GLY A 743 -50.70 -0.17 14.19
CA GLY A 743 -51.67 0.32 15.16
C GLY A 743 -51.13 1.41 16.10
N PRO A 744 -51.98 1.93 17.02
CA PRO A 744 -51.57 2.96 17.97
C PRO A 744 -50.36 2.53 18.79
N ARG A 745 -49.34 3.38 18.91
CA ARG A 745 -48.13 3.07 19.69
C ARG A 745 -48.46 2.88 21.17
N GLU A 746 -47.87 1.86 21.77
CA GLU A 746 -47.94 1.55 23.21
C GLU A 746 -46.53 1.61 23.82
N PRO A 747 -45.93 2.81 24.02
CA PRO A 747 -44.51 2.94 24.36
C PRO A 747 -44.10 2.27 25.67
N ALA A 748 -45.05 2.10 26.60
CA ALA A 748 -44.82 1.42 27.87
C ALA A 748 -44.48 -0.08 27.71
N GLY A 749 -44.74 -0.67 26.53
CA GLY A 749 -44.39 -2.05 26.22
C GLY A 749 -43.29 -2.19 25.18
N ASP A 750 -42.53 -1.13 24.89
CA ASP A 750 -41.29 -1.23 24.11
C ASP A 750 -40.26 -2.07 24.87
N THR A 751 -39.52 -2.90 24.14
CA THR A 751 -38.50 -3.77 24.75
C THR A 751 -37.19 -3.72 23.98
N ASP A 752 -36.10 -4.01 24.68
CA ASP A 752 -34.76 -4.03 24.08
C ASP A 752 -34.58 -5.19 23.09
N CYS A 753 -33.52 -5.10 22.28
CA CYS A 753 -33.20 -6.00 21.16
C CYS A 753 -33.25 -7.51 21.50
N ASP A 754 -32.83 -7.86 22.72
CA ASP A 754 -32.68 -9.22 23.21
C ASP A 754 -33.92 -9.78 23.95
N ALA A 755 -34.92 -8.92 24.18
CA ALA A 755 -36.13 -9.30 24.86
C ALA A 755 -36.98 -10.19 23.97
N THR A 756 -37.47 -11.30 24.52
CA THR A 756 -38.38 -12.20 23.82
C THR A 756 -39.76 -11.56 23.74
N ILE A 757 -40.19 -11.22 22.53
CA ILE A 757 -41.55 -10.80 22.21
C ILE A 757 -42.39 -12.07 22.12
N ILE A 758 -43.40 -12.17 22.95
CA ILE A 758 -44.25 -13.35 23.07
C ILE A 758 -45.55 -13.17 22.27
N HIS A 759 -46.17 -14.30 21.94
CA HIS A 759 -47.47 -14.35 21.27
C HIS A 759 -48.50 -13.44 21.96
N GLY A 760 -49.27 -12.68 21.18
CA GLY A 760 -50.25 -11.71 21.67
C GLY A 760 -49.74 -10.26 21.77
N MET A 761 -48.52 -9.97 21.32
CA MET A 761 -47.98 -8.61 21.20
C MET A 761 -47.84 -8.25 19.72
N SER A 762 -48.25 -7.04 19.32
CA SER A 762 -47.98 -6.49 17.99
C SER A 762 -47.00 -5.33 18.06
N GLY A 763 -46.28 -5.07 16.98
CA GLY A 763 -45.31 -3.98 16.89
C GLY A 763 -44.34 -4.16 15.75
N PHE A 764 -43.23 -3.43 15.78
CA PHE A 764 -42.16 -3.60 14.80
C PHE A 764 -40.79 -3.51 15.45
N CYS A 765 -39.82 -4.25 14.92
CA CYS A 765 -38.42 -4.11 15.29
C CYS A 765 -37.82 -2.98 14.47
N GLU A 766 -37.42 -1.90 15.13
CA GLU A 766 -36.73 -0.75 14.53
C GLU A 766 -35.22 -0.95 14.68
N CYS A 767 -34.51 -1.09 13.56
CA CYS A 767 -33.07 -1.34 13.49
C CYS A 767 -32.36 -0.26 12.65
N ASP A 768 -31.23 0.27 13.15
CA ASP A 768 -30.34 1.19 12.41
C ASP A 768 -31.04 2.39 11.76
N GLY A 769 -32.07 2.94 12.41
CA GLY A 769 -32.70 4.22 12.08
C GLY A 769 -33.66 4.22 10.88
N ASP A 770 -33.52 3.31 9.91
CA ASP A 770 -34.32 3.32 8.67
C ASP A 770 -34.96 1.96 8.30
N TYR A 771 -34.70 0.90 9.05
CA TYR A 771 -35.25 -0.44 8.78
C TYR A 771 -36.25 -0.88 9.85
N THR A 772 -37.46 -1.27 9.44
CA THR A 772 -38.48 -1.82 10.36
C THR A 772 -38.99 -3.18 9.90
N VAL A 773 -39.05 -4.14 10.82
CA VAL A 773 -39.66 -5.46 10.60
C VAL A 773 -40.96 -5.56 11.39
N PRO A 774 -42.14 -5.60 10.75
CA PRO A 774 -43.43 -5.60 11.44
C PRO A 774 -43.86 -7.00 11.90
N PHE A 775 -44.60 -7.05 13.01
CA PHE A 775 -45.16 -8.26 13.60
C PHE A 775 -46.61 -8.03 14.10
N THR A 776 -47.53 -8.93 13.75
CA THR A 776 -48.91 -8.98 14.29
C THR A 776 -48.95 -9.80 15.58
N CYS A 777 -50.07 -9.88 16.30
CA CYS A 777 -50.12 -10.72 17.52
C CYS A 777 -49.88 -12.23 17.30
N ASP A 778 -49.97 -12.70 16.05
CA ASP A 778 -49.88 -14.10 15.68
C ASP A 778 -48.46 -14.47 15.22
N HIS A 779 -47.54 -14.49 16.18
CA HIS A 779 -46.16 -14.92 15.97
C HIS A 779 -45.67 -15.80 17.13
N GLY A 780 -44.73 -16.70 16.83
CA GLY A 780 -43.97 -17.43 17.86
C GLY A 780 -43.03 -16.49 18.63
N PRO A 781 -42.34 -16.95 19.69
CA PRO A 781 -41.40 -16.10 20.43
C PRO A 781 -40.27 -15.57 19.53
N ILE A 782 -40.14 -14.25 19.39
CA ILE A 782 -39.16 -13.59 18.50
C ILE A 782 -38.33 -12.58 19.28
N LYS A 783 -37.08 -12.35 18.88
CA LYS A 783 -36.24 -11.25 19.36
C LYS A 783 -35.82 -10.38 18.20
N CYS A 784 -35.76 -9.06 18.38
CA CYS A 784 -35.38 -8.15 17.31
C CYS A 784 -33.98 -8.41 16.76
N LYS A 785 -33.04 -8.89 17.59
CA LYS A 785 -31.70 -9.26 17.12
C LYS A 785 -31.68 -10.43 16.13
N ASP A 786 -32.69 -11.29 16.14
CA ASP A 786 -32.70 -12.50 15.32
C ASP A 786 -33.25 -12.21 13.90
N VAL A 787 -33.91 -11.06 13.74
CA VAL A 787 -34.58 -10.60 12.51
C VAL A 787 -33.92 -9.34 11.90
N SER A 788 -32.81 -8.88 12.47
CA SER A 788 -32.06 -7.69 12.03
C SER A 788 -31.22 -7.90 10.77
N ASN A 789 -31.12 -9.14 10.26
CA ASN A 789 -30.47 -9.47 8.98
C ASN A 789 -31.50 -9.67 7.88
N LYS A 790 -31.40 -8.86 6.82
CA LYS A 790 -32.36 -8.80 5.69
C LYS A 790 -32.65 -10.18 5.04
N GLU A 791 -31.67 -11.08 4.99
CA GLU A 791 -31.85 -12.44 4.42
C GLU A 791 -32.60 -13.43 5.34
N LYS A 792 -32.66 -13.19 6.66
CA LYS A 792 -33.41 -14.04 7.61
C LYS A 792 -34.88 -13.64 7.75
N ALA A 793 -35.21 -12.37 7.49
CA ALA A 793 -36.58 -11.88 7.52
C ALA A 793 -37.43 -12.50 6.41
N ASP A 794 -36.88 -12.62 5.20
CA ASP A 794 -37.59 -13.23 4.05
C ASP A 794 -37.83 -14.74 4.26
N ALA A 795 -36.95 -15.44 4.99
CA ALA A 795 -37.12 -16.86 5.32
C ALA A 795 -38.12 -17.13 6.45
N ALA A 796 -38.41 -16.15 7.31
CA ALA A 796 -39.35 -16.29 8.43
C ALA A 796 -40.82 -16.04 8.04
N ILE A 797 -41.04 -15.32 6.93
CA ILE A 797 -42.38 -15.04 6.37
C ILE A 797 -42.96 -16.27 5.64
N ASP A 798 -42.11 -17.21 5.18
CA ASP A 798 -42.53 -18.38 4.38
C ASP A 798 -42.75 -19.69 5.18
N LEU A 799 -42.71 -19.65 6.52
CA LEU A 799 -42.76 -20.87 7.36
C LEU A 799 -44.08 -21.14 8.12
N TYR A 800 -45.17 -20.41 7.83
CA TYR A 800 -46.50 -20.76 8.34
C TYR A 800 -47.58 -20.69 7.23
N PRO A 801 -48.31 -21.80 6.96
CA PRO A 801 -49.27 -21.86 5.87
C PRO A 801 -50.53 -21.05 6.17
N VAL A 802 -50.91 -20.21 5.21
CA VAL A 802 -52.24 -19.61 5.11
C VAL A 802 -53.24 -20.71 4.74
N GLU A 803 -53.96 -21.26 5.71
CA GLU A 803 -55.18 -22.01 5.43
C GLU A 803 -56.31 -21.03 5.13
N ALA A 804 -56.61 -20.89 3.84
CA ALA A 804 -57.83 -20.26 3.36
C ALA A 804 -59.04 -21.14 3.71
N HIS A 805 -59.88 -20.68 4.63
CA HIS A 805 -61.28 -21.12 4.71
C HIS A 805 -62.20 -20.02 4.19
N GLN A 806 -62.97 -20.38 3.16
CA GLN A 806 -64.05 -19.61 2.53
C GLN A 806 -65.12 -19.19 3.54
N LEU A 807 -65.73 -18.01 3.33
CA LEU A 807 -67.17 -17.78 3.08
C LEU A 807 -67.56 -16.31 3.34
N GLY A 808 -68.21 -15.68 2.36
CA GLY A 808 -68.86 -14.37 2.47
C GLY A 808 -68.74 -13.52 1.23
#